data_AF-A0A2N3ERL7-F1
#
_entry.id   AF-A0A2N3ERL7-F1
#
_cell.length_a   1.000
_cell.length_b   1.000
_cell.length_c   1.000
_cell.angle_alpha   90.00
_cell.angle_beta   90.00
_cell.angle_gamma   90.00
#
_symmetry.space_group_name_H-M   'P 1'
#
loop_
_entity.id
_entity.type
_entity.pdbx_description
1 polymer ?
#
loop_
_entity_poly.entity_id
_entity_poly.type
_entity_poly.pdbx_seq_one_letter_code
_entity_poly.pdbx_strand_id
1 'polypeptide(L)'
;MSAPARSSCTAWRARPADPGPRPQPTTPATGPRRPPRDSGAMQQEFLDLYERELNALYDRAADFAAEFPGLADRLGGLARDRLDPGLAGLLEGTAFLAARVRMKIEAEFPVFTTTLLDQLLPGYLAPVPSAALLQARPDFTAPDLGEGRRFAPGAYLDATYRERDQRVSCRFRLAAPLELWPLEIDLARYVASPAPLQALGLEVGPGTAAGLRLRIVRRTGPGAPDPDADLPRGKDAPPPVAALARAGLDRLPVHLFGPMAEMNELYAQIFGRCARITLRWLDTNGDPCFARPPPDMLGQIGFDPEEALFPDEGRLFAGFALLREFQILPQKFLGFRLSGLKALLARVEAPAFDLLFEFDEAVPALAAAITAKSFRLHAVPAINLFTERSARIRIGPERREHLVTPISSPHENYEVHSVRAVRALYGGTRKPVAVWPLYGRPADTARPSEALHYSLHRRPRRLNTAELRRGVQGDYTGTETLITLYEPAAIDDPDRVQGLQADLLCTNRHLPALLPIGQDSTDFRLVEDTSVGFACLAGPTPPRQALTDQDRHAGRGATRGARLWQLVNCLSFNMMGLRDRHAEDPAAGLRDVLALFADLSDSITERQVQGLVGAATRPMVRSVRGPDGYAPARGIEVTLSFDERAYEGAGFAVLGAVLDRFLADYVQINSFTETVIAGRKRGPMLRFPPRSGTGPVL
;
A
#
# COMPACT_ATOMS: atom_id res chain seq x y z
N MET A 1 -40.01 -65.10 -51.84
CA MET A 1 -40.78 -65.34 -53.07
C MET A 1 -41.99 -64.41 -53.05
N SER A 2 -42.22 -63.75 -54.18
CA SER A 2 -43.51 -63.14 -54.58
C SER A 2 -43.85 -61.75 -54.03
N ALA A 3 -43.39 -60.73 -54.74
CA ALA A 3 -44.26 -59.61 -55.15
C ALA A 3 -45.26 -60.13 -56.23
N PRO A 4 -46.44 -59.52 -56.40
CA PRO A 4 -46.64 -58.38 -57.33
C PRO A 4 -47.74 -57.40 -56.82
N ALA A 5 -48.30 -56.41 -57.52
CA ALA A 5 -47.88 -55.39 -58.49
C ALA A 5 -49.07 -54.40 -58.66
N ARG A 6 -48.82 -53.21 -59.28
CA ARG A 6 -49.76 -52.27 -59.96
C ARG A 6 -50.62 -51.37 -59.04
N SER A 7 -50.47 -50.04 -58.98
CA SER A 7 -50.42 -48.92 -59.96
C SER A 7 -51.76 -48.17 -60.03
N SER A 8 -51.80 -46.90 -59.60
CA SER A 8 -52.21 -45.75 -60.45
C SER A 8 -52.33 -44.43 -59.66
N CYS A 9 -51.81 -43.39 -60.30
CA CYS A 9 -51.94 -41.95 -60.09
C CYS A 9 -53.23 -41.45 -59.42
N THR A 10 -53.12 -40.50 -58.47
CA THR A 10 -53.51 -39.08 -58.69
C THR A 10 -53.16 -38.14 -57.52
N ALA A 11 -52.48 -37.04 -57.87
CA ALA A 11 -52.62 -35.66 -57.37
C ALA A 11 -52.62 -35.33 -55.85
N TRP A 12 -51.44 -34.93 -55.36
CA TRP A 12 -51.12 -33.67 -54.65
C TRP A 12 -52.24 -32.85 -53.97
N ARG A 13 -52.24 -32.83 -52.63
CA ARG A 13 -51.96 -31.65 -51.75
C ARG A 13 -52.30 -32.00 -50.30
N ALA A 14 -51.29 -32.38 -49.51
CA ALA A 14 -51.42 -32.57 -48.06
C ALA A 14 -51.08 -31.27 -47.31
N ARG A 15 -51.97 -30.87 -46.40
CA ARG A 15 -51.76 -29.82 -45.40
C ARG A 15 -50.69 -30.27 -44.40
N PRO A 16 -49.70 -29.45 -44.02
CA PRO A 16 -48.84 -29.77 -42.90
C PRO A 16 -49.47 -29.31 -41.58
N ALA A 17 -49.21 -30.12 -40.57
CA ALA A 17 -49.59 -29.96 -39.19
C ALA A 17 -48.90 -28.76 -38.51
N ASP A 18 -49.55 -28.35 -37.43
CA ASP A 18 -49.23 -27.31 -36.46
C ASP A 18 -47.74 -27.21 -36.04
N PRO A 19 -47.10 -26.03 -36.06
CA PRO A 19 -45.76 -25.85 -35.52
C PRO A 19 -45.83 -25.41 -34.04
N GLY A 20 -45.31 -26.28 -33.16
CA GLY A 20 -44.95 -25.93 -31.79
C GLY A 20 -43.91 -24.81 -31.69
N PRO A 21 -43.70 -24.24 -30.49
CA PRO A 21 -43.13 -22.91 -30.31
C PRO A 21 -41.65 -22.85 -30.69
N ARG A 22 -41.29 -21.76 -31.37
CA ARG A 22 -39.93 -21.43 -31.85
C ARG A 22 -38.94 -21.32 -30.69
N PRO A 23 -37.69 -21.82 -30.84
CA PRO A 23 -36.61 -21.48 -29.92
C PRO A 23 -36.23 -20.00 -30.07
N GLN A 24 -36.01 -19.35 -28.93
CA GLN A 24 -35.54 -17.95 -28.84
C GLN A 24 -34.20 -17.78 -29.57
N PRO A 25 -33.95 -16.62 -30.20
CA PRO A 25 -32.66 -16.35 -30.81
C PRO A 25 -31.59 -16.22 -29.72
N THR A 26 -30.58 -17.07 -29.79
CA THR A 26 -29.35 -16.94 -29.02
C THR A 26 -28.70 -15.60 -29.33
N THR A 27 -28.55 -14.77 -28.30
CA THR A 27 -27.70 -13.58 -28.31
C THR A 27 -26.33 -13.91 -28.89
N PRO A 28 -25.79 -13.12 -29.83
CA PRO A 28 -24.44 -13.35 -30.31
C PRO A 28 -23.47 -13.12 -29.16
N ALA A 29 -22.61 -14.12 -28.92
CA ALA A 29 -21.51 -14.03 -27.97
C ALA A 29 -20.75 -12.72 -28.23
N THR A 30 -20.76 -11.84 -27.22
CA THR A 30 -19.91 -10.65 -27.16
C THR A 30 -18.46 -11.09 -27.39
N GLY A 31 -17.93 -10.76 -28.57
CA GLY A 31 -16.50 -10.85 -28.84
C GLY A 31 -15.70 -10.04 -27.81
N PRO A 32 -14.38 -10.27 -27.71
CA PRO A 32 -13.54 -9.62 -26.71
C PRO A 32 -13.76 -8.11 -26.79
N ARG A 33 -14.16 -7.49 -25.67
CA ARG A 33 -14.24 -6.02 -25.54
C ARG A 33 -12.91 -5.45 -26.01
N ARG A 34 -12.93 -4.71 -27.12
CA ARG A 34 -11.77 -3.92 -27.54
C ARG A 34 -11.37 -3.04 -26.35
N PRO A 35 -10.07 -2.91 -26.05
CA PRO A 35 -9.62 -1.97 -25.03
C PRO A 35 -10.15 -0.57 -25.37
N PRO A 36 -10.47 0.26 -24.37
CA PRO A 36 -10.95 1.62 -24.61
C PRO A 36 -9.95 2.35 -25.50
N ARG A 37 -10.45 3.01 -26.55
CA ARG A 37 -9.63 3.83 -27.44
C ARG A 37 -9.26 5.11 -26.68
N ASP A 38 -8.06 5.13 -26.10
CA ASP A 38 -7.36 6.35 -25.61
C ASP A 38 -7.31 7.48 -26.66
N SER A 39 -7.56 7.15 -27.93
CA SER A 39 -7.65 8.08 -29.05
C SER A 39 -8.73 9.15 -28.88
N GLY A 40 -9.83 8.86 -28.15
CA GLY A 40 -10.96 9.78 -28.04
C GLY A 40 -10.67 11.05 -27.22
N ALA A 41 -10.01 10.91 -26.07
CA ALA A 41 -9.67 12.04 -25.21
C ALA A 41 -8.58 12.93 -25.84
N MET A 42 -7.56 12.31 -26.43
CA MET A 42 -6.48 13.02 -27.15
C MET A 42 -6.99 13.75 -28.40
N GLN A 43 -7.97 13.19 -29.10
CA GLN A 43 -8.62 13.86 -30.24
C GLN A 43 -9.42 15.09 -29.81
N GLN A 44 -10.00 15.07 -28.62
CA GLN A 44 -10.82 16.16 -28.10
C GLN A 44 -9.95 17.30 -27.54
N GLU A 45 -8.89 16.99 -26.79
CA GLU A 45 -7.90 17.99 -26.33
C GLU A 45 -7.25 18.72 -27.51
N PHE A 46 -6.90 18.00 -28.57
CA PHE A 46 -6.39 18.59 -29.79
C PHE A 46 -7.40 19.54 -30.45
N LEU A 47 -8.68 19.15 -30.49
CA LEU A 47 -9.77 19.98 -31.02
C LEU A 47 -9.91 21.28 -30.23
N ASP A 48 -9.94 21.20 -28.89
CA ASP A 48 -10.08 22.38 -28.02
C ASP A 48 -8.89 23.35 -28.21
N LEU A 49 -7.67 22.82 -28.28
CA LEU A 49 -6.48 23.61 -28.58
C LEU A 49 -6.54 24.23 -29.97
N TYR A 50 -6.97 23.47 -30.98
CA TYR A 50 -7.15 23.95 -32.34
C TYR A 50 -8.16 25.10 -32.42
N GLU A 51 -9.34 24.94 -31.83
CA GLU A 51 -10.37 25.99 -31.80
C GLU A 51 -9.90 27.23 -31.05
N ARG A 52 -9.15 27.05 -29.95
CA ARG A 52 -8.58 28.17 -29.19
C ARG A 52 -7.54 28.95 -30.00
N GLU A 53 -6.60 28.25 -30.65
CA GLU A 53 -5.59 28.89 -31.50
C GLU A 53 -6.23 29.55 -32.74
N LEU A 54 -7.24 28.92 -33.33
CA LEU A 54 -7.96 29.46 -34.48
C LEU A 54 -8.71 30.75 -34.12
N ASN A 55 -9.45 30.76 -33.00
CA ASN A 55 -10.12 31.97 -32.54
C ASN A 55 -9.12 33.08 -32.18
N ALA A 56 -8.00 32.74 -31.52
CA ALA A 56 -6.96 33.73 -31.22
C ALA A 56 -6.33 34.35 -32.49
N LEU A 57 -6.18 33.57 -33.56
CA LEU A 57 -5.73 34.07 -34.86
C LEU A 57 -6.77 35.00 -35.50
N TYR A 58 -8.06 34.66 -35.43
CA TYR A 58 -9.13 35.52 -35.93
C TYR A 58 -9.24 36.83 -35.14
N ASP A 59 -9.13 36.79 -33.82
CA ASP A 59 -9.19 37.99 -32.97
C ASP A 59 -8.02 38.94 -33.31
N ARG A 60 -6.80 38.40 -33.44
CA ARG A 60 -5.61 39.19 -33.84
C ARG A 60 -5.72 39.75 -35.26
N ALA A 61 -6.31 38.99 -36.18
CA ALA A 61 -6.55 39.46 -37.55
C ALA A 61 -7.56 40.60 -37.57
N ALA A 62 -8.61 40.54 -36.73
CA ALA A 62 -9.58 41.60 -36.56
C ALA A 62 -8.97 42.86 -35.93
N ASP A 63 -8.15 42.71 -34.89
CA ASP A 63 -7.42 43.83 -34.25
C ASP A 63 -6.51 44.54 -35.27
N PHE A 64 -5.74 43.78 -36.05
CA PHE A 64 -4.89 44.33 -37.11
C PHE A 64 -5.71 45.04 -38.20
N ALA A 65 -6.87 44.48 -38.56
CA ALA A 65 -7.76 45.10 -39.54
C ALA A 65 -8.33 46.43 -39.06
N ALA A 66 -8.64 46.54 -37.76
CA ALA A 66 -9.11 47.78 -37.16
C ALA A 66 -8.01 48.84 -37.11
N GLU A 67 -6.76 48.45 -36.83
CA GLU A 67 -5.61 49.36 -36.75
C GLU A 67 -5.12 49.83 -38.13
N PHE A 68 -5.15 48.95 -39.14
CA PHE A 68 -4.66 49.24 -40.50
C PHE A 68 -5.64 48.84 -41.62
N PRO A 69 -6.79 49.54 -41.76
CA PRO A 69 -7.85 49.15 -42.70
C PRO A 69 -7.38 49.04 -44.16
N GLY A 70 -6.59 50.01 -44.64
CA GLY A 70 -6.12 50.03 -46.03
C GLY A 70 -5.12 48.92 -46.39
N LEU A 71 -4.42 48.36 -45.40
CA LEU A 71 -3.54 47.19 -45.57
C LEU A 71 -4.34 45.90 -45.49
N ALA A 72 -5.31 45.82 -44.57
CA ALA A 72 -6.18 44.68 -44.41
C ALA A 72 -7.02 44.40 -45.66
N ASP A 73 -7.51 45.43 -46.33
CA ASP A 73 -8.24 45.29 -47.60
C ASP A 73 -7.34 44.76 -48.74
N ARG A 74 -6.05 45.15 -48.77
CA ARG A 74 -5.07 44.64 -49.74
C ARG A 74 -4.68 43.18 -49.48
N LEU A 75 -4.78 42.73 -48.24
CA LEU A 75 -4.47 41.37 -47.82
C LEU A 75 -5.66 40.41 -47.97
N GLY A 76 -6.77 40.85 -48.58
CA GLY A 76 -7.93 39.99 -48.87
C GLY A 76 -9.01 39.99 -47.80
N GLY A 77 -9.06 41.02 -46.94
CA GLY A 77 -10.04 41.15 -45.86
C GLY A 77 -9.67 40.27 -44.66
N LEU A 78 -9.40 40.89 -43.51
CA LEU A 78 -8.93 40.18 -42.30
C LEU A 78 -10.02 40.02 -41.22
N ALA A 79 -11.23 40.53 -41.48
CA ALA A 79 -12.40 40.29 -40.65
C ALA A 79 -13.05 38.94 -41.02
N ARG A 80 -13.51 38.20 -40.00
CA ARG A 80 -14.04 36.82 -40.13
C ARG A 80 -15.11 36.65 -41.22
N ASP A 81 -15.93 37.68 -41.44
CA ASP A 81 -17.02 37.66 -42.43
C ASP A 81 -16.60 38.06 -43.87
N ARG A 82 -15.37 38.58 -44.05
CA ARG A 82 -14.84 39.07 -45.34
C ARG A 82 -13.55 38.39 -45.75
N LEU A 83 -13.17 37.32 -45.06
CA LEU A 83 -11.89 36.64 -45.24
C LEU A 83 -11.90 35.79 -46.52
N ASP A 84 -10.86 35.94 -47.34
CA ASP A 84 -10.65 35.08 -48.52
C ASP A 84 -10.51 33.60 -48.12
N PRO A 85 -11.13 32.64 -48.84
CA PRO A 85 -11.02 31.22 -48.53
C PRO A 85 -9.58 30.68 -48.47
N GLY A 86 -8.66 31.23 -49.28
CA GLY A 86 -7.25 30.82 -49.25
C GLY A 86 -6.55 31.25 -47.97
N LEU A 87 -6.83 32.47 -47.52
CA LEU A 87 -6.32 33.00 -46.25
C LEU A 87 -6.96 32.31 -45.04
N ALA A 88 -8.25 31.98 -45.12
CA ALA A 88 -8.94 31.22 -44.08
C ALA A 88 -8.31 29.83 -43.91
N GLY A 89 -8.06 29.12 -45.02
CA GLY A 89 -7.34 27.85 -45.01
C GLY A 89 -5.91 27.95 -44.49
N LEU A 90 -5.22 29.08 -44.73
CA LEU A 90 -3.89 29.32 -44.14
C LEU A 90 -3.96 29.52 -42.63
N LEU A 91 -4.94 30.28 -42.12
CA LEU A 91 -5.15 30.47 -40.68
C LEU A 91 -5.53 29.14 -40.01
N GLU A 92 -6.40 28.35 -40.63
CA GLU A 92 -6.74 26.99 -40.17
C GLU A 92 -5.51 26.06 -40.16
N GLY A 93 -4.74 26.02 -41.24
CA GLY A 93 -3.50 25.24 -41.30
C GLY A 93 -2.46 25.68 -40.26
N THR A 94 -2.35 26.99 -40.02
CA THR A 94 -1.46 27.57 -39.01
C THR A 94 -1.93 27.22 -37.60
N ALA A 95 -3.23 27.35 -37.30
CA ALA A 95 -3.85 26.94 -36.05
C ALA A 95 -3.62 25.45 -35.77
N PHE A 96 -3.75 24.60 -36.80
CA PHE A 96 -3.49 23.17 -36.70
C PHE A 96 -2.04 22.87 -36.29
N LEU A 97 -1.06 23.51 -36.93
CA LEU A 97 0.34 23.33 -36.58
C LEU A 97 0.67 23.89 -35.19
N ALA A 98 0.16 25.07 -34.86
CA ALA A 98 0.33 25.71 -33.55
C ALA A 98 -0.25 24.84 -32.43
N ALA A 99 -1.47 24.33 -32.60
CA ALA A 99 -2.12 23.43 -31.66
C ALA A 99 -1.31 22.14 -31.46
N ARG A 100 -0.72 21.55 -32.52
CA ARG A 100 0.15 20.37 -32.37
C ARG A 100 1.43 20.67 -31.60
N VAL A 101 2.06 21.81 -31.87
CA VAL A 101 3.26 22.24 -31.14
C VAL A 101 2.93 22.49 -29.67
N ARG A 102 1.84 23.20 -29.40
CA ARG A 102 1.36 23.50 -28.05
C ARG A 102 1.01 22.24 -27.27
N MET A 103 0.24 21.34 -27.87
CA MET A 103 -0.08 20.03 -27.29
C MET A 103 1.19 19.25 -26.95
N LYS A 104 2.22 19.32 -27.81
CA LYS A 104 3.50 18.68 -27.53
C LYS A 104 4.24 19.34 -26.37
N ILE A 105 4.27 20.67 -26.29
CA ILE A 105 4.90 21.41 -25.18
C ILE A 105 4.18 21.13 -23.86
N GLU A 106 2.85 21.18 -23.86
CA GLU A 106 2.03 20.90 -22.67
C GLU A 106 2.17 19.45 -22.21
N ALA A 107 2.39 18.50 -23.13
CA ALA A 107 2.69 17.11 -22.80
C ALA A 107 4.06 16.89 -22.13
N GLU A 108 5.03 17.80 -22.34
CA GLU A 108 6.38 17.72 -21.74
C GLU A 108 6.44 18.31 -20.31
N PHE A 109 5.56 19.25 -19.96
CA PHE A 109 5.60 19.90 -18.64
C PHE A 109 5.50 18.92 -17.45
N PRO A 110 4.63 17.88 -17.47
CA PRO A 110 4.61 16.87 -16.42
C PRO A 110 5.95 16.13 -16.25
N VAL A 111 6.76 16.00 -17.31
CA VAL A 111 8.07 15.31 -17.25
C VAL A 111 9.02 16.05 -16.32
N PHE A 112 9.03 17.39 -16.38
CA PHE A 112 9.81 18.22 -15.47
C PHE A 112 9.36 18.02 -14.01
N THR A 113 8.07 18.18 -13.73
CA THR A 113 7.51 18.06 -12.37
C THR A 113 7.72 16.67 -11.79
N THR A 114 7.50 15.61 -12.57
CA THR A 114 7.74 14.22 -12.15
C THR A 114 9.20 13.94 -11.86
N THR A 115 10.12 14.41 -12.70
CA THR A 115 11.57 14.24 -12.46
C THR A 115 12.02 14.95 -11.19
N LEU A 116 11.49 16.15 -10.92
CA LEU A 116 11.78 16.89 -9.68
C LEU A 116 11.19 16.18 -8.46
N LEU A 117 9.93 15.75 -8.54
CA LEU A 117 9.25 15.05 -7.45
C LEU A 117 9.87 13.69 -7.13
N ASP A 118 10.36 12.94 -8.12
CA ASP A 118 11.04 11.67 -7.89
C ASP A 118 12.36 11.84 -7.10
N GLN A 119 12.95 13.04 -7.12
CA GLN A 119 14.11 13.38 -6.27
C GLN A 119 13.71 13.83 -4.87
N LEU A 120 12.63 14.59 -4.73
CA LEU A 120 12.15 15.07 -3.44
C LEU A 120 11.45 13.97 -2.63
N LEU A 121 10.70 13.10 -3.31
CA LEU A 121 9.87 12.03 -2.77
C LEU A 121 10.15 10.71 -3.50
N PRO A 122 11.36 10.14 -3.33
CA PRO A 122 11.74 8.93 -4.03
C PRO A 122 10.79 7.77 -3.69
N GLY A 123 10.27 7.08 -4.72
CA GLY A 123 9.37 5.93 -4.57
C GLY A 123 7.87 6.27 -4.49
N TYR A 124 7.50 7.54 -4.26
CA TYR A 124 6.08 7.95 -4.20
C TYR A 124 5.41 7.98 -5.58
N LEU A 125 6.20 8.14 -6.65
CA LEU A 125 5.72 8.05 -8.04
C LEU A 125 5.87 6.65 -8.62
N ALA A 126 6.36 5.68 -7.85
CA ALA A 126 6.47 4.29 -8.27
C ALA A 126 5.09 3.59 -8.25
N PRO A 127 4.93 2.49 -9.02
CA PRO A 127 3.77 1.61 -8.86
C PRO A 127 3.66 1.11 -7.42
N VAL A 128 2.44 0.87 -6.94
CA VAL A 128 2.21 0.32 -5.61
C VAL A 128 2.27 -1.20 -5.69
N PRO A 129 3.29 -1.85 -5.08
CA PRO A 129 3.41 -3.30 -5.09
C PRO A 129 2.29 -3.96 -4.28
N SER A 130 2.06 -5.24 -4.58
CA SER A 130 1.22 -6.11 -3.77
C SER A 130 1.84 -6.34 -2.38
N ALA A 131 1.01 -6.39 -1.35
CA ALA A 131 1.42 -6.73 0.01
C ALA A 131 0.46 -7.75 0.61
N ALA A 132 0.95 -8.53 1.58
CA ALA A 132 0.18 -9.56 2.26
C ALA A 132 0.57 -9.64 3.74
N LEU A 133 -0.36 -10.07 4.58
CA LEU A 133 -0.06 -10.51 5.94
C LEU A 133 0.07 -12.04 5.92
N LEU A 134 1.28 -12.54 6.20
CA LEU A 134 1.59 -13.97 6.16
C LEU A 134 1.73 -14.52 7.57
N GLN A 135 1.31 -15.77 7.80
CA GLN A 135 1.55 -16.48 9.05
C GLN A 135 2.50 -17.64 8.83
N ALA A 136 3.64 -17.62 9.51
CA ALA A 136 4.55 -18.75 9.55
C ALA A 136 3.96 -19.90 10.37
N ARG A 137 4.14 -21.12 9.88
CA ARG A 137 3.77 -22.35 10.59
C ARG A 137 5.06 -23.02 11.07
N PRO A 138 5.48 -22.77 12.32
CA PRO A 138 6.64 -23.44 12.88
C PRO A 138 6.35 -24.94 13.03
N ASP A 139 7.35 -25.76 12.74
CA ASP A 139 7.35 -27.16 13.15
C ASP A 139 7.68 -27.23 14.66
N PHE A 140 6.66 -27.48 15.48
CA PHE A 140 6.82 -27.56 16.94
C PHE A 140 7.66 -28.75 17.43
N THR A 141 8.01 -29.70 16.54
CA THR A 141 8.92 -30.81 16.86
C THR A 141 10.38 -30.43 16.65
N ALA A 142 10.66 -29.30 16.01
CA ALA A 142 12.02 -28.87 15.72
C ALA A 142 12.78 -28.50 17.01
N PRO A 143 13.96 -29.09 17.27
CA PRO A 143 14.67 -28.93 18.54
C PRO A 143 15.21 -27.51 18.76
N ASP A 144 15.53 -26.79 17.68
CA ASP A 144 16.07 -25.43 17.68
C ASP A 144 15.01 -24.35 17.94
N LEU A 145 13.72 -24.68 17.78
CA LEU A 145 12.63 -23.73 18.00
C LEU A 145 12.59 -23.19 19.45
N GLY A 146 13.06 -23.98 20.41
CA GLY A 146 13.15 -23.59 21.82
C GLY A 146 14.12 -22.43 22.09
N GLU A 147 15.09 -22.19 21.21
CA GLU A 147 16.05 -21.09 21.29
C GLU A 147 15.53 -19.81 20.59
N GLY A 148 14.43 -19.93 19.85
CA GLY A 148 13.83 -18.85 19.08
C GLY A 148 14.50 -18.67 17.71
N ARG A 149 13.82 -19.07 16.64
CA ARG A 149 14.33 -18.89 15.26
C ARG A 149 13.99 -17.49 14.77
N ARG A 150 14.96 -16.75 14.25
CA ARG A 150 14.80 -15.34 13.86
C ARG A 150 15.09 -15.15 12.38
N PHE A 151 14.24 -14.40 11.71
CA PHE A 151 14.41 -13.98 10.32
C PHE A 151 14.39 -12.46 10.24
N ALA A 152 15.39 -11.91 9.55
CA ALA A 152 15.52 -10.47 9.39
C ALA A 152 14.47 -9.91 8.41
N PRO A 153 14.06 -8.63 8.57
CA PRO A 153 13.35 -7.94 7.51
C PRO A 153 14.19 -7.95 6.22
N GLY A 154 13.52 -8.08 5.08
CA GLY A 154 14.17 -8.21 3.76
C GLY A 154 14.40 -9.66 3.30
N ALA A 155 14.26 -10.66 4.17
CA ALA A 155 14.34 -12.07 3.76
C ALA A 155 13.28 -12.39 2.69
N TYR A 156 13.70 -13.10 1.63
CA TYR A 156 12.83 -13.38 0.48
C TYR A 156 11.96 -14.62 0.68
N LEU A 157 10.72 -14.54 0.22
CA LEU A 157 9.77 -15.65 0.14
C LEU A 157 9.31 -15.81 -1.29
N ASP A 158 9.25 -17.04 -1.77
CA ASP A 158 8.66 -17.36 -3.06
C ASP A 158 7.27 -17.97 -2.83
N ALA A 159 6.27 -17.42 -3.51
CA ALA A 159 4.94 -18.03 -3.57
C ALA A 159 5.02 -19.35 -4.32
N THR A 160 4.27 -20.35 -3.87
CA THR A 160 4.16 -21.65 -4.54
C THR A 160 3.27 -21.50 -5.77
N TYR A 161 3.82 -20.85 -6.81
CA TYR A 161 3.18 -20.71 -8.11
C TYR A 161 3.89 -21.62 -9.10
N ARG A 162 3.18 -22.63 -9.60
CA ARG A 162 3.60 -23.44 -10.75
C ARG A 162 2.66 -23.16 -11.90
N GLU A 163 3.00 -22.20 -12.75
CA GLU A 163 2.36 -22.09 -14.04
C GLU A 163 2.62 -23.39 -14.82
N ARG A 164 1.59 -23.92 -15.50
CA ARG A 164 1.70 -25.18 -16.26
C ARG A 164 2.71 -25.10 -17.41
N ASP A 165 3.10 -23.89 -17.85
CA ASP A 165 4.02 -23.65 -18.98
C ASP A 165 5.26 -22.80 -18.65
N GLN A 166 5.34 -22.08 -17.51
CA GLN A 166 6.51 -21.25 -17.16
C GLN A 166 6.87 -21.32 -15.66
N ARG A 167 8.18 -21.39 -15.36
CA ARG A 167 8.70 -21.42 -13.99
C ARG A 167 9.04 -19.99 -13.51
N VAL A 168 8.04 -19.14 -13.31
CA VAL A 168 8.26 -17.82 -12.68
C VAL A 168 7.71 -17.86 -11.26
N SER A 169 8.59 -17.70 -10.26
CA SER A 169 8.17 -17.55 -8.87
C SER A 169 7.77 -16.11 -8.59
N CYS A 170 6.63 -15.92 -7.92
CA CYS A 170 6.22 -14.62 -7.43
C CYS A 170 6.90 -14.38 -6.07
N ARG A 171 7.77 -13.36 -6.00
CA ARG A 171 8.68 -13.14 -4.88
C ARG A 171 8.20 -12.01 -3.98
N PHE A 172 8.13 -12.30 -2.70
CA PHE A 172 7.87 -11.32 -1.64
C PHE A 172 9.12 -11.20 -0.76
N ARG A 173 9.18 -10.15 0.05
CA ARG A 173 10.14 -10.03 1.15
C ARG A 173 9.42 -9.72 2.45
N LEU A 174 9.97 -10.18 3.56
CA LEU A 174 9.49 -9.78 4.88
C LEU A 174 9.68 -8.28 5.08
N ALA A 175 8.64 -7.59 5.56
CA ALA A 175 8.71 -6.16 5.88
C ALA A 175 9.05 -5.89 7.34
N ALA A 176 8.95 -6.91 8.20
CA ALA A 176 9.27 -6.82 9.63
C ALA A 176 10.08 -8.06 10.05
N PRO A 177 10.85 -7.98 11.15
CA PRO A 177 11.50 -9.16 11.73
C PRO A 177 10.46 -10.20 12.15
N LEU A 178 10.78 -11.48 11.93
CA LEU A 178 9.96 -12.62 12.34
C LEU A 178 10.73 -13.47 13.35
N GLU A 179 10.16 -13.63 14.54
CA GLU A 179 10.64 -14.57 15.54
C GLU A 179 9.65 -15.73 15.70
N LEU A 180 10.13 -16.95 15.54
CA LEU A 180 9.36 -18.17 15.75
C LEU A 180 9.70 -18.75 17.11
N TRP A 181 8.67 -18.87 17.94
CA TRP A 181 8.74 -19.48 19.25
C TRP A 181 7.79 -20.68 19.28
N PRO A 182 8.00 -21.66 20.18
CA PRO A 182 7.13 -22.82 20.30
C PRO A 182 5.86 -22.45 21.08
N LEU A 183 5.18 -21.37 20.68
CA LEU A 183 4.01 -20.81 21.35
C LEU A 183 2.80 -20.84 20.43
N GLU A 184 1.65 -21.13 21.02
CA GLU A 184 0.36 -21.09 20.33
C GLU A 184 -0.72 -20.51 21.25
N ILE A 185 -1.71 -19.85 20.67
CA ILE A 185 -2.90 -19.37 21.38
C ILE A 185 -3.97 -20.48 21.26
N ASP A 186 -4.26 -21.15 22.37
CA ASP A 186 -5.24 -22.24 22.44
C ASP A 186 -6.66 -21.73 22.76
N LEU A 187 -6.77 -20.70 23.61
CA LEU A 187 -8.03 -20.08 24.00
C LEU A 187 -7.96 -18.56 23.86
N ALA A 188 -8.97 -17.97 23.25
CA ALA A 188 -9.27 -16.56 23.41
C ALA A 188 -10.76 -16.37 23.64
N ARG A 189 -11.12 -15.68 24.72
CA ARG A 189 -12.51 -15.46 25.12
C ARG A 189 -12.71 -14.03 25.60
N TYR A 190 -13.63 -13.32 24.95
CA TYR A 190 -14.15 -12.05 25.44
C TYR A 190 -15.29 -12.30 26.42
N VAL A 191 -15.28 -11.60 27.56
CA VAL A 191 -16.29 -11.69 28.60
C VAL A 191 -16.89 -10.32 28.85
N ALA A 192 -18.20 -10.18 28.63
CA ALA A 192 -18.93 -8.92 28.79
C ALA A 192 -19.34 -8.63 30.25
N SER A 193 -18.71 -9.31 31.21
CA SER A 193 -18.89 -9.09 32.65
C SER A 193 -17.61 -9.46 33.40
N PRO A 194 -17.40 -8.94 34.62
CA PRO A 194 -16.21 -9.25 35.42
C PRO A 194 -16.26 -10.63 36.09
N ALA A 195 -17.45 -11.24 36.24
CA ALA A 195 -17.62 -12.49 37.00
C ALA A 195 -16.78 -13.68 36.46
N PRO A 196 -16.66 -13.91 35.14
CA PRO A 196 -15.78 -14.94 34.61
C PRO A 196 -14.29 -14.73 34.91
N LEU A 197 -13.83 -13.48 35.06
CA LEU A 197 -12.45 -13.21 35.47
C LEU A 197 -12.24 -13.48 36.97
N GLN A 198 -13.22 -13.10 37.81
CA GLN A 198 -13.20 -13.39 39.24
C GLN A 198 -13.18 -14.90 39.52
N ALA A 199 -13.90 -15.68 38.71
CA ALA A 199 -13.91 -17.13 38.80
C ALA A 199 -12.53 -17.78 38.56
N LEU A 200 -11.57 -17.05 37.95
CA LEU A 200 -10.19 -17.50 37.76
C LEU A 200 -9.28 -17.22 38.98
N GLY A 201 -9.85 -16.69 40.07
CA GLY A 201 -9.13 -16.25 41.27
C GLY A 201 -8.52 -14.85 41.15
N LEU A 202 -8.85 -14.09 40.10
CA LEU A 202 -8.34 -12.74 39.91
C LEU A 202 -9.12 -11.73 40.75
N GLU A 203 -8.43 -10.94 41.56
CA GLU A 203 -8.99 -9.74 42.18
C GLU A 203 -9.19 -8.64 41.13
N VAL A 204 -10.38 -8.60 40.53
CA VAL A 204 -10.74 -7.64 39.48
C VAL A 204 -10.74 -6.20 40.02
N GLY A 205 -10.20 -5.26 39.23
CA GLY A 205 -10.12 -3.85 39.61
C GLY A 205 -11.49 -3.17 39.75
N PRO A 206 -11.60 -2.11 40.56
CA PRO A 206 -12.81 -1.32 40.62
C PRO A 206 -13.05 -0.63 39.27
N GLY A 207 -14.24 -0.78 38.70
CA GLY A 207 -14.60 -0.20 37.40
C GLY A 207 -14.41 -1.12 36.20
N THR A 208 -13.93 -2.35 36.37
CA THR A 208 -13.87 -3.34 35.28
C THR A 208 -15.28 -3.77 34.88
N ALA A 209 -15.68 -3.46 33.64
CA ALA A 209 -16.96 -3.84 33.05
C ALA A 209 -16.87 -5.11 32.21
N ALA A 210 -15.73 -5.34 31.54
CA ALA A 210 -15.50 -6.49 30.67
C ALA A 210 -14.05 -6.96 30.71
N GLY A 211 -13.75 -8.06 30.02
CA GLY A 211 -12.38 -8.51 29.87
C GLY A 211 -12.14 -9.45 28.70
N LEU A 212 -10.86 -9.70 28.44
CA LEU A 212 -10.38 -10.65 27.44
C LEU A 212 -9.39 -11.59 28.10
N ARG A 213 -9.65 -12.90 27.99
CA ARG A 213 -8.71 -13.96 28.37
C ARG A 213 -8.06 -14.52 27.13
N LEU A 214 -6.73 -14.48 27.08
CA LEU A 214 -5.91 -15.16 26.08
C LEU A 214 -5.02 -16.19 26.77
N ARG A 215 -5.20 -17.47 26.49
CA ARG A 215 -4.32 -18.52 26.98
C ARG A 215 -3.28 -18.83 25.91
N ILE A 216 -2.02 -18.90 26.33
CA ILE A 216 -0.86 -19.18 25.49
C ILE A 216 -0.18 -20.41 26.06
N VAL A 217 0.07 -21.39 25.19
CA VAL A 217 0.66 -22.68 25.53
C VAL A 217 1.98 -22.88 24.81
N ARG A 218 2.95 -23.48 25.49
CA ARG A 218 4.17 -23.96 24.86
C ARG A 218 3.94 -25.33 24.22
N ARG A 219 4.33 -25.47 22.96
CA ARG A 219 4.21 -26.71 22.17
C ARG A 219 5.53 -27.47 22.09
N THR A 220 5.44 -28.78 22.10
CA THR A 220 6.56 -29.71 21.86
C THR A 220 6.24 -30.79 20.82
N GLY A 221 5.02 -30.80 20.28
CA GLY A 221 4.59 -31.77 19.29
C GLY A 221 3.29 -31.36 18.59
N PRO A 222 2.88 -32.10 17.54
CA PRO A 222 1.66 -31.82 16.79
C PRO A 222 0.42 -32.24 17.57
N GLY A 223 -0.57 -31.34 17.67
CA GLY A 223 -1.89 -31.61 18.25
C GLY A 223 -2.37 -30.49 19.19
N ALA A 224 -3.65 -30.13 19.15
CA ALA A 224 -4.24 -29.24 20.15
C ALA A 224 -4.42 -30.01 21.47
N PRO A 225 -4.03 -29.48 22.66
CA PRO A 225 -4.49 -30.08 23.90
C PRO A 225 -5.98 -29.77 23.97
N ASP A 226 -6.72 -30.54 24.74
CA ASP A 226 -8.05 -30.11 25.10
C ASP A 226 -7.91 -28.77 25.89
N PRO A 227 -8.58 -27.68 25.47
CA PRO A 227 -8.52 -26.39 26.16
C PRO A 227 -8.94 -26.48 27.64
N ASP A 228 -9.70 -27.52 28.01
CA ASP A 228 -10.12 -27.81 29.38
C ASP A 228 -9.35 -28.98 30.02
N ALA A 229 -8.37 -29.59 29.32
CA ALA A 229 -7.54 -30.62 29.94
C ALA A 229 -6.58 -30.04 30.98
N ASP A 230 -6.54 -30.72 32.12
CA ASP A 230 -5.40 -30.65 33.04
C ASP A 230 -4.14 -31.01 32.26
N LEU A 231 -3.23 -30.04 32.14
CA LEU A 231 -1.94 -30.24 31.49
C LEU A 231 -1.22 -31.42 32.16
N PRO A 232 -0.63 -32.36 31.39
CA PRO A 232 0.08 -33.49 31.96
C PRO A 232 1.18 -32.98 32.91
N ARG A 233 1.17 -33.47 34.17
CA ARG A 233 2.15 -33.14 35.21
C ARG A 233 3.19 -34.27 35.30
N GLY A 234 4.47 -33.93 35.48
CA GLY A 234 5.55 -34.90 35.65
C GLY A 234 6.56 -34.93 34.49
N LYS A 235 7.17 -36.10 34.21
CA LYS A 235 8.23 -36.26 33.19
C LYS A 235 7.75 -36.02 31.75
N ASP A 236 6.45 -36.14 31.49
CA ASP A 236 5.82 -35.94 30.18
C ASP A 236 5.22 -34.54 30.01
N ALA A 237 5.39 -33.66 31.02
CA ALA A 237 4.92 -32.27 30.94
C ALA A 237 5.74 -31.49 29.91
N PRO A 238 5.11 -30.64 29.07
CA PRO A 238 5.85 -29.74 28.23
C PRO A 238 6.79 -28.88 29.09
N PRO A 239 8.01 -28.59 28.62
CA PRO A 239 8.97 -27.79 29.35
C PRO A 239 8.39 -26.40 29.69
N PRO A 240 8.82 -25.78 30.79
CA PRO A 240 8.23 -24.54 31.27
C PRO A 240 8.44 -23.38 30.31
N VAL A 241 7.53 -22.40 30.33
CA VAL A 241 7.67 -21.15 29.54
C VAL A 241 8.86 -20.32 30.03
N ALA A 242 9.25 -20.44 31.31
CA ALA A 242 10.46 -19.82 31.84
C ALA A 242 11.74 -20.15 31.07
N ALA A 243 11.83 -21.33 30.44
CA ALA A 243 12.97 -21.66 29.61
C ALA A 243 13.05 -20.79 28.34
N LEU A 244 11.91 -20.37 27.76
CA LEU A 244 11.87 -19.47 26.61
C LEU A 244 12.34 -18.06 26.99
N ALA A 245 11.98 -17.60 28.19
CA ALA A 245 12.48 -16.33 28.72
C ALA A 245 14.02 -16.36 28.89
N ARG A 246 14.57 -17.50 29.35
CA ARG A 246 16.02 -17.71 29.44
C ARG A 246 16.67 -17.73 28.05
N ALA A 247 16.02 -18.30 27.04
CA ALA A 247 16.44 -18.29 25.64
C ALA A 247 16.33 -16.90 24.97
N GLY A 248 15.63 -15.95 25.58
CA GLY A 248 15.60 -14.55 25.14
C GLY A 248 14.28 -14.07 24.56
N LEU A 249 13.16 -14.77 24.80
CA LEU A 249 11.82 -14.26 24.49
C LEU A 249 11.54 -13.00 25.32
N ASP A 250 11.46 -11.86 24.65
CA ASP A 250 11.19 -10.56 25.29
C ASP A 250 10.02 -9.80 24.65
N ARG A 251 9.84 -9.95 23.34
CA ARG A 251 8.78 -9.31 22.57
C ARG A 251 7.86 -10.37 21.97
N LEU A 252 6.56 -10.22 22.18
CA LEU A 252 5.56 -11.10 21.58
C LEU A 252 4.54 -10.28 20.78
N PRO A 253 4.71 -10.17 19.45
CA PRO A 253 3.72 -9.55 18.58
C PRO A 253 2.53 -10.50 18.36
N VAL A 254 1.33 -9.97 18.50
CA VAL A 254 0.06 -10.67 18.28
C VAL A 254 -0.78 -9.87 17.29
N HIS A 255 -1.01 -10.42 16.11
CA HIS A 255 -1.89 -9.81 15.11
C HIS A 255 -3.34 -10.22 15.38
N LEU A 256 -4.27 -9.29 15.17
CA LEU A 256 -5.70 -9.59 15.19
C LEU A 256 -6.15 -9.96 13.77
N PHE A 257 -6.93 -11.02 13.66
CA PHE A 257 -7.41 -11.55 12.40
C PHE A 257 -8.90 -11.87 12.47
N GLY A 258 -9.67 -11.40 11.51
CA GLY A 258 -11.12 -11.54 11.51
C GLY A 258 -11.77 -10.42 10.71
N PRO A 259 -13.10 -10.28 10.81
CA PRO A 259 -13.77 -9.17 10.14
C PRO A 259 -13.33 -7.82 10.76
N MET A 260 -13.14 -6.83 9.89
CA MET A 260 -12.41 -5.60 10.24
C MET A 260 -13.12 -4.77 11.31
N ALA A 261 -14.46 -4.73 11.30
CA ALA A 261 -15.24 -3.99 12.29
C ALA A 261 -14.96 -4.46 13.73
N GLU A 262 -15.07 -5.76 13.99
CA GLU A 262 -14.87 -6.33 15.32
C GLU A 262 -13.42 -6.23 15.77
N MET A 263 -12.47 -6.44 14.86
CA MET A 263 -11.05 -6.30 15.21
C MET A 263 -10.66 -4.84 15.48
N ASN A 264 -11.25 -3.86 14.78
CA ASN A 264 -11.04 -2.44 15.08
C ASN A 264 -11.67 -2.05 16.43
N GLU A 265 -12.85 -2.57 16.75
CA GLU A 265 -13.47 -2.33 18.06
C GLU A 265 -12.65 -2.98 19.20
N LEU A 266 -12.12 -4.19 18.99
CA LEU A 266 -11.21 -4.82 19.93
C LEU A 266 -9.91 -4.03 20.07
N TYR A 267 -9.35 -3.55 18.97
CA TYR A 267 -8.18 -2.66 18.98
C TYR A 267 -8.46 -1.39 19.78
N ALA A 268 -9.62 -0.78 19.59
CA ALA A 268 -10.05 0.39 20.36
C ALA A 268 -10.18 0.06 21.86
N GLN A 269 -10.70 -1.11 22.22
CA GLN A 269 -10.75 -1.53 23.63
C GLN A 269 -9.38 -1.77 24.23
N ILE A 270 -8.48 -2.44 23.52
CA ILE A 270 -7.11 -2.74 24.00
C ILE A 270 -6.33 -1.45 24.26
N PHE A 271 -6.40 -0.45 23.38
CA PHE A 271 -5.59 0.76 23.51
C PHE A 271 -6.28 1.96 24.16
N GLY A 272 -7.62 2.03 24.13
CA GLY A 272 -8.38 3.15 24.68
C GLY A 272 -9.12 2.87 25.97
N ARG A 273 -9.40 1.61 26.28
CA ARG A 273 -10.30 1.20 27.38
C ARG A 273 -9.71 0.13 28.29
N CYS A 274 -8.46 -0.27 28.06
CA CYS A 274 -7.77 -1.24 28.90
C CYS A 274 -7.28 -0.58 30.19
N ALA A 275 -7.88 -0.96 31.30
CA ALA A 275 -7.52 -0.46 32.63
C ALA A 275 -6.32 -1.22 33.20
N ARG A 276 -6.26 -2.55 32.96
CA ARG A 276 -5.21 -3.41 33.52
C ARG A 276 -4.98 -4.64 32.65
N ILE A 277 -3.73 -5.10 32.64
CA ILE A 277 -3.34 -6.40 32.11
C ILE A 277 -2.76 -7.21 33.27
N THR A 278 -3.15 -8.47 33.40
CA THR A 278 -2.62 -9.39 34.42
C THR A 278 -2.19 -10.70 33.75
N LEU A 279 -0.98 -11.15 34.07
CA LEU A 279 -0.48 -12.46 33.68
C LEU A 279 -0.85 -13.46 34.78
N ARG A 280 -1.49 -14.57 34.41
CA ARG A 280 -1.87 -15.66 35.31
C ARG A 280 -1.23 -16.97 34.85
N TRP A 281 -0.71 -17.77 35.78
CA TRP A 281 -0.28 -19.15 35.50
C TRP A 281 -0.64 -20.04 36.69
N LEU A 282 -0.60 -21.35 36.48
CA LEU A 282 -0.77 -22.32 37.57
C LEU A 282 0.61 -22.74 38.06
N ASP A 283 0.83 -22.77 39.37
CA ASP A 283 2.08 -23.29 39.93
C ASP A 283 2.13 -24.84 39.84
N THR A 284 3.19 -25.45 40.39
CA THR A 284 3.33 -26.91 40.45
C THR A 284 2.22 -27.60 41.25
N ASN A 285 1.60 -26.90 42.19
CA ASN A 285 0.51 -27.40 43.02
C ASN A 285 -0.85 -27.26 42.31
N GLY A 286 -0.95 -26.37 41.33
CA GLY A 286 -2.18 -26.03 40.62
C GLY A 286 -2.83 -24.74 41.13
N ASP A 287 -2.16 -24.01 42.02
CA ASP A 287 -2.65 -22.75 42.56
C ASP A 287 -2.41 -21.60 41.56
N PRO A 288 -3.40 -20.70 41.38
CA PRO A 288 -3.27 -19.58 40.47
C PRO A 288 -2.29 -18.53 41.00
N CYS A 289 -1.21 -18.31 40.26
CA CYS A 289 -0.26 -17.24 40.47
C CYS A 289 -0.53 -16.07 39.52
N PHE A 290 -0.24 -14.86 39.98
CA PHE A 290 -0.47 -13.63 39.22
C PHE A 290 0.77 -12.73 39.19
N ALA A 291 1.02 -12.09 38.06
CA ALA A 291 2.00 -11.03 37.91
C ALA A 291 1.37 -9.89 37.12
N ARG A 292 1.61 -8.66 37.58
CA ARG A 292 1.10 -7.45 36.91
C ARG A 292 2.20 -6.88 36.01
N PRO A 293 2.06 -6.98 34.67
CA PRO A 293 2.93 -6.21 33.78
C PRO A 293 2.76 -4.71 34.01
N PRO A 294 3.83 -3.92 33.84
CA PRO A 294 3.70 -2.47 33.84
C PRO A 294 2.95 -2.02 32.56
N PRO A 295 2.25 -0.88 32.60
CA PRO A 295 1.36 -0.46 31.50
C PRO A 295 2.10 -0.13 30.19
N ASP A 296 3.39 0.21 30.27
CA ASP A 296 4.28 0.47 29.12
C ASP A 296 4.69 -0.79 28.34
N MET A 297 4.37 -1.99 28.86
CA MET A 297 4.60 -3.25 28.16
C MET A 297 3.73 -3.40 26.91
N LEU A 298 2.55 -2.77 26.86
CA LEU A 298 1.61 -2.86 25.73
C LEU A 298 1.97 -1.83 24.65
N GLY A 299 2.41 -2.32 23.50
CA GLY A 299 2.71 -1.52 22.31
C GLY A 299 1.79 -1.83 21.13
N GLN A 300 1.64 -0.86 20.23
CA GLN A 300 1.02 -1.05 18.92
C GLN A 300 2.06 -1.63 17.94
N ILE A 301 1.64 -2.49 17.01
CA ILE A 301 2.49 -3.07 15.97
C ILE A 301 2.30 -2.39 14.61
N GLY A 302 3.29 -2.51 13.73
CA GLY A 302 3.27 -2.01 12.36
C GLY A 302 3.80 -0.59 12.20
N PHE A 303 4.13 0.09 13.30
CA PHE A 303 4.51 1.50 13.28
C PHE A 303 6.00 1.75 13.50
N ASP A 304 6.77 0.72 13.86
CA ASP A 304 8.21 0.89 14.04
C ASP A 304 8.90 1.00 12.66
N PRO A 305 10.00 1.77 12.53
CA PRO A 305 10.74 1.89 11.27
C PRO A 305 11.24 0.54 10.72
N GLU A 306 11.53 -0.42 11.60
CA GLU A 306 11.95 -1.78 11.23
C GLU A 306 10.81 -2.65 10.68
N GLU A 307 9.57 -2.18 10.80
CA GLU A 307 8.36 -2.86 10.33
C GLU A 307 7.81 -2.22 9.03
N ALA A 308 8.54 -1.26 8.44
CA ALA A 308 8.13 -0.54 7.23
C ALA A 308 8.02 -1.45 5.99
N LEU A 309 6.95 -1.30 5.21
CA LEU A 309 6.80 -1.98 3.93
C LEU A 309 7.84 -1.46 2.92
N PHE A 310 8.19 -0.16 3.00
CA PHE A 310 9.12 0.54 2.11
C PHE A 310 10.37 1.05 2.87
N PRO A 311 11.31 0.18 3.28
CA PRO A 311 12.49 0.51 4.08
C PRO A 311 13.47 1.53 3.46
N ASP A 312 13.43 1.72 2.15
CA ASP A 312 14.43 2.50 1.42
C ASP A 312 13.89 3.84 0.88
N GLU A 313 12.66 4.22 1.23
CA GLU A 313 12.10 5.54 0.92
C GLU A 313 12.55 6.47 2.05
N GLY A 314 13.40 7.46 1.73
CA GLY A 314 14.09 8.29 2.72
C GLY A 314 13.16 8.92 3.77
N ARG A 315 13.73 9.19 4.95
CA ARG A 315 13.08 9.64 6.19
C ARG A 315 12.36 11.01 6.13
N LEU A 316 12.14 11.59 4.95
CA LEU A 316 11.68 12.97 4.85
C LEU A 316 10.31 13.18 5.52
N PHE A 317 9.43 12.16 5.54
CA PHE A 317 8.15 12.20 6.27
C PHE A 317 7.67 10.78 6.62
N ALA A 318 7.93 10.32 7.84
CA ALA A 318 7.49 8.99 8.28
C ALA A 318 5.96 8.87 8.32
N GLY A 319 5.26 9.98 8.60
CA GLY A 319 3.80 10.02 8.62
C GLY A 319 3.16 9.65 7.27
N PHE A 320 3.71 10.13 6.15
CA PHE A 320 3.15 9.81 4.82
C PHE A 320 3.38 8.34 4.44
N ALA A 321 4.53 7.78 4.82
CA ALA A 321 4.79 6.36 4.61
C ALA A 321 3.71 5.51 5.31
N LEU A 322 3.40 5.81 6.58
CA LEU A 322 2.35 5.11 7.32
C LEU A 322 0.96 5.23 6.68
N LEU A 323 0.60 6.41 6.18
CA LEU A 323 -0.67 6.61 5.46
C LEU A 323 -0.72 5.76 4.18
N ARG A 324 0.35 5.78 3.39
CA ARG A 324 0.46 4.96 2.18
C ARG A 324 0.36 3.47 2.51
N GLU A 325 1.05 3.02 3.54
CA GLU A 325 1.02 1.63 4.00
C GLU A 325 -0.36 1.21 4.51
N PHE A 326 -1.07 2.10 5.22
CA PHE A 326 -2.44 1.86 5.66
C PHE A 326 -3.37 1.64 4.47
N GLN A 327 -3.24 2.46 3.41
CA GLN A 327 -4.03 2.28 2.18
C GLN A 327 -3.65 1.02 1.39
N ILE A 328 -2.51 0.39 1.68
CA ILE A 328 -2.07 -0.84 1.03
C ILE A 328 -2.53 -2.06 1.83
N LEU A 329 -2.19 -2.13 3.12
CA LEU A 329 -2.45 -3.28 3.97
C LEU A 329 -2.81 -2.81 5.40
N PRO A 330 -4.08 -2.41 5.65
CA PRO A 330 -4.52 -1.97 6.98
C PRO A 330 -4.25 -3.01 8.08
N GLN A 331 -4.31 -4.30 7.74
CA GLN A 331 -4.11 -5.43 8.66
C GLN A 331 -2.71 -5.45 9.27
N LYS A 332 -1.73 -4.78 8.64
CA LYS A 332 -0.38 -4.62 9.20
C LYS A 332 -0.40 -3.97 10.59
N PHE A 333 -1.29 -3.00 10.80
CA PHE A 333 -1.36 -2.21 12.03
C PHE A 333 -2.28 -2.79 13.10
N LEU A 334 -2.97 -3.88 12.75
CA LEU A 334 -4.07 -4.43 13.52
C LEU A 334 -3.56 -5.51 14.47
N GLY A 335 -3.08 -5.08 15.63
CA GLY A 335 -2.56 -5.95 16.67
C GLY A 335 -1.89 -5.21 17.79
N PHE A 336 -1.26 -5.98 18.67
CA PHE A 336 -0.51 -5.46 19.81
C PHE A 336 0.75 -6.29 20.04
N ARG A 337 1.72 -5.69 20.72
CA ARG A 337 2.96 -6.34 21.12
C ARG A 337 3.16 -6.16 22.61
N LEU A 338 3.50 -7.24 23.29
CA LEU A 338 3.95 -7.20 24.68
C LEU A 338 5.48 -7.22 24.70
N SER A 339 6.09 -6.22 25.32
CA SER A 339 7.57 -6.04 25.39
C SER A 339 8.07 -6.08 26.83
N GLY A 340 9.25 -6.64 27.10
CA GLY A 340 9.73 -6.84 28.47
C GLY A 340 9.23 -8.13 29.10
N LEU A 341 8.74 -9.08 28.29
CA LEU A 341 8.19 -10.35 28.78
C LEU A 341 9.25 -11.22 29.46
N LYS A 342 10.54 -11.03 29.15
CA LYS A 342 11.62 -11.86 29.69
C LYS A 342 11.60 -11.91 31.22
N ALA A 343 11.42 -10.77 31.88
CA ALA A 343 11.42 -10.69 33.35
C ALA A 343 10.17 -11.36 33.97
N LEU A 344 9.01 -11.24 33.33
CA LEU A 344 7.76 -11.83 33.83
C LEU A 344 7.73 -13.34 33.60
N LEU A 345 8.05 -13.77 32.38
CA LEU A 345 8.00 -15.17 31.98
C LEU A 345 9.09 -16.01 32.66
N ALA A 346 10.21 -15.42 33.10
CA ALA A 346 11.24 -16.13 33.86
C ALA A 346 10.72 -16.74 35.18
N ARG A 347 9.57 -16.28 35.69
CA ARG A 347 8.91 -16.79 36.90
C ARG A 347 7.86 -17.87 36.61
N VAL A 348 7.55 -18.12 35.34
CA VAL A 348 6.48 -19.02 34.90
C VAL A 348 7.05 -20.41 34.65
N GLU A 349 7.13 -21.21 35.72
CA GLU A 349 7.56 -22.62 35.66
C GLU A 349 6.43 -23.56 35.15
N ALA A 350 5.40 -23.00 34.52
CA ALA A 350 4.29 -23.70 33.90
C ALA A 350 4.45 -23.80 32.37
N PRO A 351 3.84 -24.81 31.70
CA PRO A 351 3.86 -24.92 30.24
C PRO A 351 2.88 -23.95 29.54
N ALA A 352 2.06 -23.22 30.31
CA ALA A 352 1.05 -22.30 29.79
C ALA A 352 0.86 -21.10 30.73
N PHE A 353 0.39 -19.99 30.16
CA PHE A 353 -0.03 -18.81 30.91
C PHE A 353 -1.22 -18.14 30.25
N ASP A 354 -2.03 -17.44 31.04
CA ASP A 354 -3.13 -16.59 30.61
C ASP A 354 -2.72 -15.12 30.66
N LEU A 355 -3.08 -14.36 29.63
CA LEU A 355 -3.11 -12.90 29.64
C LEU A 355 -4.56 -12.46 29.82
N LEU A 356 -4.81 -11.72 30.89
CA LEU A 356 -6.12 -11.21 31.27
C LEU A 356 -6.14 -9.70 31.09
N PHE A 357 -6.91 -9.21 30.13
CA PHE A 357 -7.16 -7.78 29.93
C PHE A 357 -8.46 -7.41 30.63
N GLU A 358 -8.45 -6.31 31.36
CA GLU A 358 -9.60 -5.72 32.01
C GLU A 358 -9.98 -4.42 31.31
N PHE A 359 -11.25 -4.29 30.94
CA PHE A 359 -11.80 -3.14 30.23
C PHE A 359 -12.81 -2.39 31.09
N ASP A 360 -12.85 -1.06 30.97
CA ASP A 360 -13.78 -0.19 31.67
C ASP A 360 -15.17 -0.08 31.00
N GLU A 361 -15.29 -0.54 29.75
CA GLU A 361 -16.53 -0.59 28.97
C GLU A 361 -16.74 -1.99 28.38
N ALA A 362 -17.98 -2.47 28.40
CA ALA A 362 -18.36 -3.75 27.81
C ALA A 362 -18.95 -3.56 26.41
N VAL A 363 -18.49 -4.36 25.45
CA VAL A 363 -19.07 -4.44 24.10
C VAL A 363 -19.53 -5.88 23.84
N PRO A 364 -20.81 -6.20 24.12
CA PRO A 364 -21.33 -7.56 24.05
C PRO A 364 -21.14 -8.25 22.69
N ALA A 365 -21.12 -7.49 21.59
CA ALA A 365 -20.94 -8.04 20.24
C ALA A 365 -19.60 -8.80 20.09
N LEU A 366 -18.56 -8.41 20.82
CA LEU A 366 -17.26 -9.11 20.77
C LEU A 366 -17.31 -10.49 21.42
N ALA A 367 -18.22 -10.75 22.35
CA ALA A 367 -18.32 -12.05 23.03
C ALA A 367 -18.60 -13.21 22.06
N ALA A 368 -19.36 -12.95 21.00
CA ALA A 368 -19.68 -13.95 19.98
C ALA A 368 -18.64 -14.01 18.84
N ALA A 369 -17.96 -12.90 18.55
CA ALA A 369 -17.04 -12.79 17.41
C ALA A 369 -15.61 -13.26 17.74
N ILE A 370 -15.16 -13.06 18.99
CA ILE A 370 -13.78 -13.32 19.38
C ILE A 370 -13.58 -14.81 19.71
N THR A 371 -12.61 -15.42 19.02
CA THR A 371 -12.20 -16.80 19.23
C THR A 371 -10.66 -16.90 19.28
N ALA A 372 -10.10 -18.06 19.63
CA ALA A 372 -8.65 -18.28 19.54
C ALA A 372 -8.11 -18.01 18.11
N LYS A 373 -8.95 -18.24 17.10
CA LYS A 373 -8.62 -17.93 15.70
C LYS A 373 -8.55 -16.43 15.40
N SER A 374 -8.99 -15.56 16.32
CA SER A 374 -8.92 -14.12 16.14
C SER A 374 -7.53 -13.54 16.43
N PHE A 375 -6.64 -14.33 17.02
CA PHE A 375 -5.29 -13.91 17.38
C PHE A 375 -4.27 -14.77 16.64
N ARG A 376 -3.23 -14.13 16.10
CA ARG A 376 -2.22 -14.77 15.26
C ARG A 376 -0.83 -14.46 15.77
N LEU A 377 -0.18 -15.48 16.30
CA LEU A 377 1.27 -15.51 16.51
C LEU A 377 1.98 -15.82 15.20
N HIS A 378 3.24 -15.42 15.11
CA HIS A 378 4.10 -15.66 13.95
C HIS A 378 3.54 -15.08 12.63
N ALA A 379 2.71 -14.05 12.75
CA ALA A 379 2.21 -13.29 11.61
C ALA A 379 3.16 -12.11 11.32
N VAL A 380 3.42 -11.87 10.05
CA VAL A 380 4.39 -10.87 9.58
C VAL A 380 3.92 -10.27 8.24
N PRO A 381 3.97 -8.94 8.06
CA PRO A 381 3.71 -8.31 6.77
C PRO A 381 4.82 -8.64 5.76
N ALA A 382 4.43 -8.88 4.52
CA ALA A 382 5.33 -9.11 3.40
C ALA A 382 4.91 -8.27 2.20
N ILE A 383 5.88 -7.87 1.37
CA ILE A 383 5.66 -7.03 0.19
C ILE A 383 6.32 -7.64 -1.04
N ASN A 384 5.66 -7.55 -2.19
CA ASN A 384 6.15 -8.00 -3.49
C ASN A 384 7.22 -7.03 -4.02
N LEU A 385 8.40 -7.06 -3.42
CA LEU A 385 9.48 -6.15 -3.71
C LEU A 385 10.82 -6.84 -3.52
N PHE A 386 11.67 -6.86 -4.54
CA PHE A 386 12.95 -7.56 -4.50
C PHE A 386 14.02 -6.88 -5.34
N THR A 387 15.27 -7.08 -4.95
CA THR A 387 16.43 -6.51 -5.63
C THR A 387 16.77 -7.32 -6.87
N GLU A 388 17.09 -6.62 -7.96
CA GLU A 388 17.51 -7.23 -9.22
C GLU A 388 18.56 -6.36 -9.91
N ARG A 389 19.20 -6.87 -10.96
CA ARG A 389 20.03 -6.07 -11.86
C ARG A 389 19.31 -5.87 -13.19
N SER A 390 19.59 -4.76 -13.85
CA SER A 390 19.13 -4.57 -15.22
C SER A 390 19.91 -5.47 -16.19
N ALA A 391 19.26 -5.86 -17.29
CA ALA A 391 19.98 -6.24 -18.50
C ALA A 391 20.86 -5.06 -18.97
N ARG A 392 21.87 -5.34 -19.80
CA ARG A 392 22.75 -4.28 -20.34
C ARG A 392 21.92 -3.33 -21.22
N ILE A 393 21.81 -2.08 -20.79
CA ILE A 393 21.11 -1.02 -21.52
C ILE A 393 22.09 -0.48 -22.56
N ARG A 394 21.84 -0.72 -23.84
CA ARG A 394 22.73 -0.23 -24.92
C ARG A 394 22.41 1.23 -25.22
N ILE A 395 23.42 2.09 -25.08
CA ILE A 395 23.33 3.51 -25.47
C ILE A 395 23.73 3.62 -26.93
N GLY A 396 22.90 4.30 -27.72
CA GLY A 396 23.11 4.48 -29.16
C GLY A 396 22.75 5.91 -29.55
N PRO A 397 23.41 6.48 -30.57
CA PRO A 397 23.27 7.90 -30.92
C PRO A 397 21.88 8.28 -31.43
N GLU A 398 21.09 7.30 -31.90
CA GLU A 398 19.80 7.54 -32.54
C GLU A 398 18.62 7.68 -31.57
N ARG A 399 18.80 7.27 -30.31
CA ARG A 399 17.74 7.28 -29.30
C ARG A 399 18.22 8.00 -28.06
N ARG A 400 17.39 8.94 -27.58
CA ARG A 400 17.64 9.68 -26.34
C ARG A 400 17.20 8.90 -25.09
N GLU A 401 16.13 8.10 -25.22
CA GLU A 401 15.55 7.31 -24.14
C GLU A 401 15.82 5.82 -24.37
N HIS A 402 16.21 5.11 -23.31
CA HIS A 402 16.49 3.68 -23.35
C HIS A 402 15.65 2.94 -22.32
N LEU A 403 15.06 1.81 -22.70
CA LEU A 403 14.27 0.98 -21.78
C LEU A 403 15.16 0.31 -20.74
N VAL A 404 14.78 0.41 -19.47
CA VAL A 404 15.39 -0.32 -18.36
C VAL A 404 14.62 -1.62 -18.17
N THR A 405 15.25 -2.72 -18.57
CA THR A 405 14.68 -4.06 -18.43
C THR A 405 15.41 -4.83 -17.34
N PRO A 406 14.70 -5.54 -16.44
CA PRO A 406 15.36 -6.44 -15.50
C PRO A 406 16.04 -7.61 -16.20
N ILE A 407 17.00 -8.27 -15.54
CA ILE A 407 17.76 -9.38 -16.13
C ILE A 407 16.95 -10.69 -16.21
N SER A 408 15.94 -10.84 -15.34
CA SER A 408 15.10 -12.01 -15.25
C SER A 408 14.13 -12.11 -16.43
N SER A 409 13.87 -13.35 -16.84
CA SER A 409 13.03 -13.66 -18.00
C SER A 409 11.81 -14.49 -17.58
N PRO A 410 10.64 -14.32 -18.23
CA PRO A 410 10.34 -13.24 -19.17
C PRO A 410 10.16 -11.89 -18.46
N HIS A 411 10.76 -10.85 -19.02
CA HIS A 411 10.71 -9.49 -18.46
C HIS A 411 9.28 -8.90 -18.44
N GLU A 412 8.32 -9.48 -19.17
CA GLU A 412 6.91 -9.07 -19.12
C GLU A 412 6.29 -9.21 -17.71
N ASN A 413 6.80 -10.13 -16.90
CA ASN A 413 6.31 -10.42 -15.56
C ASN A 413 6.88 -9.50 -14.48
N TYR A 414 7.86 -8.67 -14.82
CA TYR A 414 8.61 -7.84 -13.87
C TYR A 414 8.38 -6.35 -14.16
N GLU A 415 8.19 -5.57 -13.10
CA GLU A 415 8.14 -4.11 -13.17
C GLU A 415 9.29 -3.50 -12.38
N VAL A 416 9.91 -2.44 -12.91
CA VAL A 416 10.89 -1.67 -12.16
C VAL A 416 10.16 -0.72 -11.21
N HIS A 417 10.23 -0.97 -9.90
CA HIS A 417 9.72 -0.05 -8.87
C HIS A 417 10.62 1.17 -8.70
N SER A 418 11.94 0.97 -8.59
CA SER A 418 12.89 2.08 -8.42
C SER A 418 14.28 1.68 -8.89
N VAL A 419 15.04 2.65 -9.40
CA VAL A 419 16.45 2.47 -9.76
C VAL A 419 17.32 2.95 -8.60
N ARG A 420 18.15 2.06 -8.04
CA ARG A 420 18.98 2.34 -6.86
C ARG A 420 20.33 2.94 -7.22
N ALA A 421 20.97 2.41 -8.24
CA ALA A 421 22.27 2.87 -8.71
C ALA A 421 22.40 2.60 -10.20
N VAL A 422 23.14 3.47 -10.90
CA VAL A 422 23.43 3.33 -12.33
C VAL A 422 24.94 3.42 -12.55
N ARG A 423 25.47 2.51 -13.37
CA ARG A 423 26.88 2.44 -13.74
C ARG A 423 27.01 2.52 -15.25
N ALA A 424 27.87 3.42 -15.72
CA ALA A 424 28.25 3.55 -17.12
C ALA A 424 29.31 2.50 -17.49
N LEU A 425 29.10 1.85 -18.63
CA LEU A 425 29.96 0.83 -19.20
C LEU A 425 30.60 1.39 -20.48
N TYR A 426 31.91 1.27 -20.55
CA TYR A 426 32.73 1.68 -21.69
C TYR A 426 33.23 0.46 -22.48
N GLY A 427 33.79 0.70 -23.66
CA GLY A 427 34.54 -0.32 -24.39
C GLY A 427 35.85 -0.68 -23.68
N GLY A 428 36.35 -1.89 -23.91
CA GLY A 428 37.65 -2.33 -23.40
C GLY A 428 37.67 -2.67 -21.89
N THR A 429 38.76 -2.35 -21.21
CA THR A 429 39.04 -2.69 -19.80
C THR A 429 38.79 -1.53 -18.81
N ARG A 430 38.17 -0.43 -19.26
CA ARG A 430 37.86 0.71 -18.40
C ARG A 430 36.84 0.30 -17.32
N LYS A 431 37.08 0.70 -16.07
CA LYS A 431 36.20 0.39 -14.95
C LYS A 431 34.85 1.11 -15.11
N PRO A 432 33.73 0.49 -14.69
CA PRO A 432 32.44 1.16 -14.67
C PRO A 432 32.48 2.43 -13.81
N VAL A 433 31.87 3.51 -14.31
CA VAL A 433 31.79 4.80 -13.62
C VAL A 433 30.37 5.01 -13.11
N ALA A 434 30.21 5.58 -11.91
CA ALA A 434 28.89 5.88 -11.36
C ALA A 434 28.20 7.01 -12.16
N VAL A 435 26.92 6.83 -12.44
CA VAL A 435 26.06 7.85 -13.05
C VAL A 435 25.07 8.30 -11.99
N TRP A 436 24.94 9.62 -11.82
CA TRP A 436 24.15 10.21 -10.74
C TRP A 436 22.78 10.66 -11.24
N PRO A 437 21.76 10.73 -10.39
CA PRO A 437 20.50 11.38 -10.78
C PRO A 437 20.74 12.84 -11.22
N LEU A 438 19.91 13.37 -12.13
CA LEU A 438 20.07 14.71 -12.70
C LEU A 438 20.19 15.81 -11.64
N TYR A 439 19.42 15.72 -10.55
CA TYR A 439 19.47 16.67 -9.44
C TYR A 439 20.21 16.11 -8.21
N GLY A 440 20.84 14.93 -8.34
CA GLY A 440 21.63 14.33 -7.28
C GLY A 440 23.00 14.98 -7.17
N ARG A 441 23.53 15.08 -5.96
CA ARG A 441 24.90 15.56 -5.72
C ARG A 441 25.89 14.38 -5.86
N PRO A 442 26.86 14.45 -6.79
CA PRO A 442 27.93 13.45 -6.86
C PRO A 442 28.75 13.46 -5.58
N ALA A 443 29.00 12.29 -4.99
CA ALA A 443 29.80 12.19 -3.77
C ALA A 443 31.30 12.44 -3.99
N ASP A 444 31.81 12.12 -5.20
CA ASP A 444 33.24 11.98 -5.49
C ASP A 444 33.80 12.93 -6.56
N THR A 445 33.01 13.87 -7.12
CA THR A 445 33.53 14.86 -8.08
C THR A 445 33.69 16.24 -7.46
N ALA A 446 34.84 16.87 -7.73
CA ALA A 446 35.12 18.25 -7.31
C ALA A 446 34.17 19.27 -7.97
N ARG A 447 33.57 18.91 -9.12
CA ARG A 447 32.61 19.73 -9.88
C ARG A 447 31.42 18.89 -10.38
N PRO A 448 30.17 19.31 -10.10
CA PRO A 448 28.97 18.65 -10.64
C PRO A 448 28.91 18.65 -12.17
N SER A 449 29.47 19.67 -12.81
CA SER A 449 29.48 19.83 -14.27
C SER A 449 30.29 18.78 -15.04
N GLU A 450 31.11 17.99 -14.35
CA GLU A 450 31.96 16.95 -14.95
C GLU A 450 31.42 15.53 -14.72
N ALA A 451 30.33 15.38 -13.95
CA ALA A 451 29.73 14.09 -13.65
C ALA A 451 28.75 13.65 -14.75
N LEU A 452 28.60 12.33 -14.89
CA LEU A 452 27.53 11.75 -15.71
C LEU A 452 26.22 11.79 -14.94
N HIS A 453 25.17 12.26 -15.60
CA HIS A 453 23.85 12.34 -15.00
C HIS A 453 22.82 11.50 -15.75
N TYR A 454 21.79 11.03 -15.06
CA TYR A 454 20.65 10.36 -15.66
C TYR A 454 19.33 10.95 -15.16
N SER A 455 18.31 10.89 -16.01
CA SER A 455 16.91 11.09 -15.61
C SER A 455 16.10 9.84 -15.94
N LEU A 456 15.09 9.59 -15.11
CA LEU A 456 14.14 8.50 -15.31
C LEU A 456 12.82 9.05 -15.82
N HIS A 457 12.17 8.30 -16.69
CA HIS A 457 10.84 8.60 -17.18
C HIS A 457 10.01 7.33 -17.20
N ARG A 458 8.78 7.39 -16.69
CA ARG A 458 7.85 6.26 -16.66
C ARG A 458 6.75 6.46 -17.70
N ARG A 459 6.42 5.40 -18.42
CA ARG A 459 5.29 5.38 -19.36
C ARG A 459 4.45 4.14 -19.15
N PRO A 460 3.14 4.19 -19.43
CA PRO A 460 2.33 2.99 -19.50
C PRO A 460 2.94 2.01 -20.49
N ARG A 461 3.00 0.74 -20.07
CA ARG A 461 3.54 -0.32 -20.89
C ARG A 461 2.69 -0.50 -22.15
N ARG A 462 3.36 -0.71 -23.29
CA ARG A 462 2.70 -1.12 -24.52
C ARG A 462 2.68 -2.64 -24.61
N LEU A 463 1.50 -3.20 -24.85
CA LEU A 463 1.35 -4.64 -25.06
C LEU A 463 2.04 -5.08 -26.34
N ASN A 464 2.74 -6.20 -26.29
CA ASN A 464 3.36 -6.79 -27.47
C ASN A 464 2.29 -7.46 -28.36
N THR A 465 2.67 -7.82 -29.60
CA THR A 465 1.74 -8.44 -30.56
C THR A 465 1.22 -9.81 -30.13
N ALA A 466 1.98 -10.55 -29.31
CA ALA A 466 1.54 -11.84 -28.79
C ALA A 466 0.50 -11.67 -27.67
N GLU A 467 0.70 -10.71 -26.77
CA GLU A 467 -0.23 -10.33 -25.70
C GLU A 467 -1.52 -9.73 -26.27
N LEU A 468 -1.44 -8.89 -27.30
CA LEU A 468 -2.64 -8.39 -27.99
C LEU A 468 -3.47 -9.51 -28.62
N ARG A 469 -2.86 -10.63 -29.00
CA ARG A 469 -3.55 -11.80 -29.56
C ARG A 469 -4.09 -12.74 -28.46
N ARG A 470 -3.34 -12.94 -27.39
CA ARG A 470 -3.69 -13.85 -26.28
C ARG A 470 -4.58 -13.19 -25.21
N GLY A 471 -4.63 -11.87 -25.18
CA GLY A 471 -5.16 -11.10 -24.04
C GLY A 471 -4.11 -10.96 -22.93
N VAL A 472 -4.28 -9.94 -22.09
CA VAL A 472 -3.49 -9.76 -20.86
C VAL A 472 -4.12 -10.61 -19.76
N GLN A 473 -3.29 -11.29 -18.97
CA GLN A 473 -3.78 -11.96 -17.77
C GLN A 473 -3.87 -10.95 -16.62
N GLY A 474 -5.10 -10.64 -16.21
CA GLY A 474 -5.39 -9.67 -15.15
C GLY A 474 -5.56 -8.22 -15.65
N ASP A 475 -6.01 -7.36 -14.75
CA ASP A 475 -6.37 -5.97 -15.06
C ASP A 475 -5.17 -5.00 -14.95
N TYR A 476 -4.04 -5.48 -14.44
CA TYR A 476 -2.85 -4.68 -14.19
C TYR A 476 -1.81 -4.81 -15.31
N THR A 477 -1.66 -3.76 -16.12
CA THR A 477 -0.69 -3.72 -17.24
C THR A 477 0.72 -3.28 -16.80
N GLY A 478 0.80 -2.38 -15.82
CA GLY A 478 2.04 -1.80 -15.31
C GLY A 478 2.70 -0.76 -16.22
N THR A 479 3.87 -0.30 -15.79
CA THR A 479 4.67 0.75 -16.43
C THR A 479 6.01 0.23 -16.95
N GLU A 480 6.60 1.00 -17.85
CA GLU A 480 7.96 0.84 -18.34
C GLU A 480 8.80 2.03 -17.87
N THR A 481 10.00 1.73 -17.38
CA THR A 481 10.97 2.75 -16.95
C THR A 481 11.99 2.97 -18.06
N LEU A 482 12.11 4.21 -18.51
CA LEU A 482 13.11 4.65 -19.46
C LEU A 482 14.17 5.48 -18.74
N ILE A 483 15.42 5.35 -19.18
CA ILE A 483 16.55 6.14 -18.71
C ILE A 483 17.09 7.00 -19.85
N THR A 484 17.41 8.26 -19.53
CA THR A 484 18.14 9.18 -20.40
C THR A 484 19.48 9.48 -19.76
N LEU A 485 20.56 9.38 -20.54
CA LEU A 485 21.92 9.72 -20.12
C LEU A 485 22.25 11.16 -20.56
N TYR A 486 22.85 11.92 -19.64
CA TYR A 486 23.41 13.24 -19.89
C TYR A 486 24.92 13.17 -19.70
N GLU A 487 25.65 13.36 -20.80
CA GLU A 487 27.10 13.48 -20.83
C GLU A 487 27.48 14.97 -20.84
N PRO A 488 28.41 15.42 -19.99
CA PRO A 488 28.85 16.81 -19.99
C PRO A 488 29.59 17.17 -21.29
N ALA A 489 29.39 18.39 -21.77
CA ALA A 489 29.89 18.86 -23.06
C ALA A 489 31.42 18.88 -23.22
N ALA A 490 32.17 18.74 -22.12
CA ALA A 490 33.64 18.73 -22.10
C ALA A 490 34.26 17.36 -22.43
N ILE A 491 33.47 16.33 -22.73
CA ILE A 491 33.98 15.01 -23.11
C ILE A 491 34.28 15.00 -24.62
N ASP A 492 35.45 15.51 -24.99
CA ASP A 492 36.11 15.24 -26.29
C ASP A 492 36.79 13.85 -26.31
N ASP A 493 36.28 12.90 -25.51
CA ASP A 493 36.86 11.56 -25.32
C ASP A 493 36.41 10.61 -26.46
N PRO A 494 37.31 9.89 -27.16
CA PRO A 494 36.96 8.85 -28.12
C PRO A 494 36.14 7.69 -27.52
N ASP A 495 36.11 7.55 -26.19
CA ASP A 495 35.40 6.48 -25.48
C ASP A 495 34.05 6.94 -24.91
N ARG A 496 33.05 7.13 -25.79
CA ARG A 496 31.65 7.35 -25.36
C ARG A 496 31.09 6.18 -24.55
N VAL A 497 30.12 6.46 -23.68
CA VAL A 497 29.42 5.43 -22.91
C VAL A 497 28.71 4.47 -23.88
N GLN A 498 29.06 3.19 -23.83
CA GLN A 498 28.50 2.16 -24.71
C GLN A 498 27.25 1.50 -24.12
N GLY A 499 27.11 1.53 -22.80
CA GLY A 499 25.94 0.99 -22.14
C GLY A 499 25.82 1.39 -20.68
N LEU A 500 24.67 1.11 -20.10
CA LEU A 500 24.42 1.28 -18.67
C LEU A 500 24.06 -0.07 -18.04
N GLN A 501 24.37 -0.19 -16.77
CA GLN A 501 23.86 -1.24 -15.89
C GLN A 501 23.29 -0.59 -14.65
N ALA A 502 22.08 -1.00 -14.26
CA ALA A 502 21.40 -0.47 -13.09
C ALA A 502 21.14 -1.56 -12.05
N ASP A 503 21.24 -1.18 -10.77
CA ASP A 503 20.71 -1.96 -9.66
C ASP A 503 19.26 -1.50 -9.44
N LEU A 504 18.35 -2.47 -9.44
CA LEU A 504 16.91 -2.25 -9.51
C LEU A 504 16.23 -2.81 -8.27
N LEU A 505 15.11 -2.18 -7.93
CA LEU A 505 14.07 -2.80 -7.13
C LEU A 505 12.91 -3.12 -8.06
N CYS A 506 12.46 -4.37 -8.04
CA CYS A 506 11.45 -4.90 -8.94
C CYS A 506 10.24 -5.46 -8.18
N THR A 507 9.11 -5.50 -8.88
CA THR A 507 7.88 -6.19 -8.46
C THR A 507 7.53 -7.25 -9.51
N ASN A 508 6.76 -8.25 -9.13
CA ASN A 508 6.09 -9.13 -10.09
C ASN A 508 4.77 -8.46 -10.47
N ARG A 509 4.66 -7.92 -11.69
CA ARG A 509 3.54 -7.08 -12.15
C ARG A 509 2.15 -7.58 -11.74
N HIS A 510 1.55 -8.42 -12.59
CA HIS A 510 0.18 -8.91 -12.44
C HIS A 510 0.13 -10.25 -11.70
N LEU A 511 1.28 -10.93 -11.56
CA LEU A 511 1.36 -12.27 -10.96
C LEU A 511 0.77 -12.37 -9.54
N PRO A 512 0.97 -11.40 -8.62
CA PRO A 512 0.36 -11.48 -7.28
C PRO A 512 -1.16 -11.62 -7.31
N ALA A 513 -1.84 -11.02 -8.30
CA ALA A 513 -3.28 -11.10 -8.46
C ALA A 513 -3.75 -12.47 -9.00
N LEU A 514 -2.84 -13.29 -9.52
CA LEU A 514 -3.11 -14.62 -10.08
C LEU A 514 -2.72 -15.76 -9.13
N LEU A 515 -2.23 -15.45 -7.92
CA LEU A 515 -1.76 -16.47 -6.99
C LEU A 515 -2.92 -17.33 -6.46
N PRO A 516 -2.79 -18.67 -6.46
CA PRO A 516 -3.79 -19.59 -5.94
C PRO A 516 -3.74 -19.66 -4.41
N ILE A 517 -4.07 -18.55 -3.74
CA ILE A 517 -4.01 -18.45 -2.28
C ILE A 517 -5.05 -19.36 -1.61
N GLY A 518 -4.62 -20.09 -0.59
CA GLY A 518 -5.50 -20.91 0.25
C GLY A 518 -5.92 -22.24 -0.37
N GLN A 519 -5.37 -22.63 -1.53
CA GLN A 519 -5.57 -23.96 -2.11
C GLN A 519 -4.75 -25.03 -1.37
N ASP A 520 -3.53 -24.67 -0.96
CA ASP A 520 -2.61 -25.52 -0.21
C ASP A 520 -2.51 -25.08 1.26
N SER A 521 -1.91 -25.94 2.09
CA SER A 521 -1.61 -25.59 3.49
C SER A 521 -0.49 -24.56 3.64
N THR A 522 0.31 -24.37 2.58
CA THR A 522 1.49 -23.50 2.53
C THR A 522 1.50 -22.73 1.22
N ASP A 523 1.19 -21.43 1.29
CA ASP A 523 1.14 -20.55 0.12
C ASP A 523 2.55 -20.04 -0.26
N PHE A 524 3.39 -19.73 0.73
CA PHE A 524 4.74 -19.21 0.53
C PHE A 524 5.79 -20.01 1.29
N ARG A 525 7.03 -19.97 0.80
CA ARG A 525 8.21 -20.54 1.47
C ARG A 525 9.35 -19.54 1.47
N LEU A 526 10.10 -19.49 2.58
CA LEU A 526 11.34 -18.73 2.62
C LEU A 526 12.37 -19.32 1.64
N VAL A 527 13.09 -18.44 0.94
CA VAL A 527 14.12 -18.83 -0.02
C VAL A 527 15.36 -19.37 0.71
N GLU A 528 15.72 -18.77 1.84
CA GLU A 528 16.87 -19.19 2.65
C GLU A 528 16.60 -20.48 3.44
N ASP A 529 15.34 -20.71 3.82
CA ASP A 529 14.92 -21.86 4.62
C ASP A 529 13.54 -22.37 4.20
N THR A 530 13.53 -23.36 3.32
CA THR A 530 12.29 -23.91 2.77
C THR A 530 11.49 -24.76 3.78
N SER A 531 12.01 -25.01 4.98
CA SER A 531 11.30 -25.76 6.04
C SER A 531 10.13 -24.97 6.63
N VAL A 532 10.21 -23.63 6.60
CA VAL A 532 9.18 -22.76 7.14
C VAL A 532 8.15 -22.44 6.06
N GLY A 533 6.97 -23.03 6.21
CA GLY A 533 5.82 -22.72 5.38
C GLY A 533 5.03 -21.52 5.93
N PHE A 534 4.51 -20.70 5.02
CA PHE A 534 3.65 -19.57 5.35
C PHE A 534 2.28 -19.73 4.71
N ALA A 535 1.24 -19.38 5.47
CA ALA A 535 -0.11 -19.23 4.95
C ALA A 535 -0.46 -17.74 4.82
N CYS A 536 -1.16 -17.36 3.76
CA CYS A 536 -1.65 -16.00 3.61
C CYS A 536 -2.87 -15.78 4.52
N LEU A 537 -2.79 -14.83 5.45
CA LEU A 537 -3.92 -14.42 6.26
C LEU A 537 -4.76 -13.37 5.54
N ALA A 538 -4.12 -12.34 5.00
CA ALA A 538 -4.77 -11.26 4.28
C ALA A 538 -3.95 -10.84 3.07
N GLY A 539 -4.64 -10.49 1.98
CA GLY A 539 -4.02 -10.23 0.68
C GLY A 539 -3.75 -11.53 -0.10
N PRO A 540 -2.82 -11.52 -1.08
CA PRO A 540 -2.07 -10.38 -1.58
C PRO A 540 -2.96 -9.28 -2.15
N THR A 541 -2.63 -8.03 -1.86
CA THR A 541 -3.38 -6.88 -2.36
C THR A 541 -3.18 -6.74 -3.87
N PRO A 542 -4.17 -6.23 -4.62
CA PRO A 542 -3.97 -5.97 -6.05
C PRO A 542 -2.86 -4.92 -6.24
N PRO A 543 -1.91 -5.14 -7.16
CA PRO A 543 -0.93 -4.11 -7.53
C PRO A 543 -1.66 -2.88 -8.10
N ARG A 544 -1.22 -1.67 -7.73
CA ARG A 544 -1.83 -0.41 -8.23
C ARG A 544 -0.85 0.38 -9.08
N GLN A 545 -1.41 1.10 -10.04
CA GLN A 545 -0.62 1.88 -11.00
C GLN A 545 0.13 3.02 -10.30
N ALA A 546 1.20 3.49 -10.91
CA ALA A 546 1.92 4.68 -10.46
C ALA A 546 1.00 5.90 -10.39
N LEU A 547 1.23 6.80 -9.41
CA LEU A 547 0.40 7.99 -9.20
C LEU A 547 0.25 8.84 -10.48
N THR A 548 1.30 8.90 -11.30
CA THR A 548 1.34 9.64 -12.57
C THR A 548 0.39 9.13 -13.64
N ASP A 549 0.00 7.85 -13.57
CA ASP A 549 -0.85 7.20 -14.57
C ASP A 549 -2.31 7.05 -14.08
N GLN A 550 -2.57 7.21 -12.78
CA GLN A 550 -3.92 7.14 -12.22
C GLN A 550 -4.80 8.32 -12.71
N ASP A 551 -4.22 9.49 -13.01
CA ASP A 551 -4.93 10.65 -13.57
C ASP A 551 -5.60 10.37 -14.92
N ARG A 552 -5.13 9.38 -15.68
CA ARG A 552 -5.67 9.05 -17.01
C ARG A 552 -7.02 8.34 -16.97
N HIS A 553 -7.35 7.71 -15.82
CA HIS A 553 -8.61 7.00 -15.61
C HIS A 553 -9.64 7.86 -14.86
N ALA A 554 -9.24 9.01 -14.34
CA ALA A 554 -10.16 9.97 -13.77
C ALA A 554 -11.00 10.58 -14.92
N GLY A 555 -12.31 10.71 -14.69
CA GLY A 555 -13.29 11.06 -15.72
C GLY A 555 -13.05 12.42 -16.40
N ARG A 556 -13.93 12.74 -17.37
CA ARG A 556 -13.96 14.00 -18.14
C ARG A 556 -13.83 15.22 -17.20
N GLY A 557 -12.63 15.77 -17.03
CA GLY A 557 -12.38 16.93 -16.18
C GLY A 557 -11.12 16.85 -15.30
N ALA A 558 -10.49 15.67 -15.17
CA ALA A 558 -9.22 15.59 -14.45
C ALA A 558 -8.11 16.31 -15.23
N THR A 559 -7.65 17.44 -14.70
CA THR A 559 -6.48 18.14 -15.24
C THR A 559 -5.25 17.26 -15.08
N ARG A 560 -4.54 16.99 -16.16
CA ARG A 560 -3.32 16.19 -16.15
C ARG A 560 -2.32 16.76 -15.13
N GLY A 561 -1.90 15.95 -14.16
CA GLY A 561 -0.97 16.39 -13.11
C GLY A 561 -1.64 17.04 -11.89
N ALA A 562 -2.97 17.03 -11.78
CA ALA A 562 -3.66 17.49 -10.57
C ALA A 562 -3.16 16.76 -9.31
N ARG A 563 -2.93 15.44 -9.38
CA ARG A 563 -2.38 14.67 -8.26
C ARG A 563 -0.93 15.00 -7.94
N LEU A 564 -0.13 15.39 -8.94
CA LEU A 564 1.23 15.87 -8.71
C LEU A 564 1.19 17.20 -7.94
N TRP A 565 0.26 18.09 -8.26
CA TRP A 565 0.05 19.32 -7.50
C TRP A 565 -0.50 19.07 -6.10
N GLN A 566 -1.37 18.07 -5.92
CA GLN A 566 -1.80 17.63 -4.58
C GLN A 566 -0.61 17.12 -3.76
N LEU A 567 0.30 16.34 -4.34
CA LEU A 567 1.53 15.88 -3.69
C LEU A 567 2.43 17.08 -3.30
N VAL A 568 2.58 18.08 -4.19
CA VAL A 568 3.30 19.33 -3.86
C VAL A 568 2.60 20.09 -2.73
N ASN A 569 1.27 20.18 -2.74
CA ASN A 569 0.49 20.81 -1.67
C ASN A 569 0.65 20.07 -0.34
N CYS A 570 0.80 18.75 -0.37
CA CYS A 570 1.08 17.94 0.82
C CYS A 570 2.45 18.26 1.43
N LEU A 571 3.46 18.58 0.63
CA LEU A 571 4.76 19.04 1.15
C LEU A 571 4.68 20.39 1.88
N SER A 572 3.68 21.22 1.53
CA SER A 572 3.40 22.48 2.21
C SER A 572 2.47 22.33 3.43
N PHE A 573 2.11 21.09 3.81
CA PHE A 573 1.18 20.84 4.90
C PHE A 573 1.75 21.37 6.21
N ASN A 574 0.95 22.13 6.95
CA ASN A 574 1.32 22.72 8.23
C ASN A 574 0.14 22.53 9.19
N MET A 575 0.41 22.29 10.48
CA MET A 575 -0.60 22.20 11.53
C MET A 575 -1.45 23.47 11.66
N MET A 576 -0.94 24.65 11.29
CA MET A 576 -1.79 25.86 11.16
C MET A 576 -2.79 25.76 10.00
N GLY A 577 -2.48 25.00 8.96
CA GLY A 577 -3.35 24.78 7.80
C GLY A 577 -4.62 23.99 8.11
N LEU A 578 -4.65 23.21 9.21
CA LEU A 578 -5.86 22.59 9.75
C LEU A 578 -6.89 23.62 10.25
N ARG A 579 -6.45 24.85 10.59
CA ARG A 579 -7.34 25.95 10.98
C ARG A 579 -7.74 26.87 9.82
N ASP A 580 -6.84 27.10 8.87
CA ASP A 580 -6.98 28.21 7.91
C ASP A 580 -7.39 27.84 6.48
N ARG A 581 -7.15 26.60 6.00
CA ARG A 581 -7.33 26.31 4.57
C ARG A 581 -8.81 26.24 4.14
N HIS A 582 -9.71 25.91 5.05
CA HIS A 582 -11.15 25.79 4.79
C HIS A 582 -11.94 26.14 6.05
N ALA A 583 -12.27 27.42 6.25
CA ALA A 583 -13.02 27.87 7.43
C ALA A 583 -14.38 27.16 7.60
N GLU A 584 -14.97 26.66 6.49
CA GLU A 584 -16.23 25.91 6.48
C GLU A 584 -16.04 24.38 6.62
N ASP A 585 -14.84 23.84 6.34
CA ASP A 585 -14.56 22.39 6.34
C ASP A 585 -13.14 22.07 6.83
N PRO A 586 -12.93 22.03 8.15
CA PRO A 586 -11.59 21.85 8.73
C PRO A 586 -10.98 20.47 8.47
N ALA A 587 -11.77 19.49 8.00
CA ALA A 587 -11.28 18.15 7.66
C ALA A 587 -10.83 18.00 6.19
N ALA A 588 -11.17 18.96 5.31
CA ALA A 588 -10.87 18.88 3.88
C ALA A 588 -9.37 18.64 3.59
N GLY A 589 -8.47 19.36 4.25
CA GLY A 589 -7.03 19.19 4.05
C GLY A 589 -6.51 17.80 4.41
N LEU A 590 -7.07 17.14 5.44
CA LEU A 590 -6.73 15.76 5.78
C LEU A 590 -7.35 14.77 4.79
N ARG A 591 -8.55 15.03 4.28
CA ARG A 591 -9.18 14.21 3.24
C ARG A 591 -8.40 14.25 1.94
N ASP A 592 -7.87 15.41 1.54
CA ASP A 592 -6.99 15.55 0.38
C ASP A 592 -5.71 14.70 0.52
N VAL A 593 -5.10 14.71 1.71
CA VAL A 593 -3.93 13.89 2.02
C VAL A 593 -4.27 12.40 1.95
N LEU A 594 -5.41 11.97 2.51
CA LEU A 594 -5.85 10.57 2.46
C LEU A 594 -6.16 10.13 1.03
N ALA A 595 -6.82 10.99 0.26
CA ALA A 595 -7.19 10.79 -1.13
C ALA A 595 -5.99 10.56 -2.05
N LEU A 596 -4.83 11.14 -1.72
CA LEU A 596 -3.60 10.99 -2.50
C LEU A 596 -3.11 9.53 -2.59
N PHE A 597 -3.27 8.77 -1.51
CA PHE A 597 -2.78 7.39 -1.40
C PHE A 597 -3.89 6.34 -1.58
N ALA A 598 -5.14 6.75 -1.44
CA ALA A 598 -6.32 5.93 -1.58
C ALA A 598 -6.66 5.61 -3.05
N ASP A 599 -7.30 4.48 -3.28
CA ASP A 599 -7.92 4.18 -4.58
C ASP A 599 -9.36 4.73 -4.59
N LEU A 600 -9.53 5.95 -5.09
CA LEU A 600 -10.84 6.60 -5.18
C LEU A 600 -11.75 6.01 -6.26
N SER A 601 -11.29 5.04 -7.06
CA SER A 601 -12.19 4.29 -7.93
C SER A 601 -13.05 3.28 -7.15
N ASP A 602 -12.61 2.90 -5.95
CA ASP A 602 -13.41 2.12 -5.02
C ASP A 602 -14.33 3.02 -4.19
N SER A 603 -15.63 2.86 -4.40
CA SER A 603 -16.68 3.60 -3.67
C SER A 603 -16.62 3.43 -2.16
N ILE A 604 -16.12 2.29 -1.65
CA ILE A 604 -15.99 2.06 -0.20
C ILE A 604 -14.86 2.93 0.34
N THR A 605 -13.69 2.87 -0.29
CA THR A 605 -12.53 3.69 0.08
C THR A 605 -12.83 5.18 -0.04
N GLU A 606 -13.49 5.62 -1.12
CA GLU A 606 -13.93 7.01 -1.29
C GLU A 606 -14.86 7.44 -0.15
N ARG A 607 -15.87 6.64 0.16
CA ARG A 607 -16.80 6.92 1.28
C ARG A 607 -16.07 6.98 2.62
N GLN A 608 -15.09 6.12 2.87
CA GLN A 608 -14.28 6.16 4.07
C GLN A 608 -13.46 7.45 4.16
N VAL A 609 -12.83 7.91 3.08
CA VAL A 609 -12.11 9.20 3.06
C VAL A 609 -13.07 10.35 3.39
N GLN A 610 -14.27 10.37 2.78
CA GLN A 610 -15.31 11.37 3.08
C GLN A 610 -15.91 11.22 4.49
N GLY A 611 -15.71 10.07 5.14
CA GLY A 611 -16.13 9.79 6.50
C GLY A 611 -15.39 10.59 7.57
N LEU A 612 -14.25 11.21 7.25
CA LEU A 612 -13.61 12.19 8.12
C LEU A 612 -14.33 13.54 8.01
N VAL A 613 -15.25 13.78 8.94
CA VAL A 613 -16.19 14.91 8.87
C VAL A 613 -15.73 16.15 9.63
N GLY A 614 -14.73 16.04 10.51
CA GLY A 614 -14.26 17.18 11.29
C GLY A 614 -12.87 16.99 11.85
N ALA A 615 -12.15 18.10 11.97
CA ALA A 615 -10.89 18.21 12.68
C ALA A 615 -10.93 19.48 13.53
N ALA A 616 -10.80 19.35 14.84
CA ALA A 616 -10.77 20.47 15.77
C ALA A 616 -9.43 20.50 16.51
N THR A 617 -8.88 21.68 16.72
CA THR A 617 -7.63 21.86 17.45
C THR A 617 -7.81 22.72 18.68
N ARG A 618 -7.14 22.36 19.77
CA ARG A 618 -7.20 23.09 21.05
C ARG A 618 -5.79 23.18 21.66
N PRO A 619 -5.31 24.38 22.05
CA PRO A 619 -4.04 24.47 22.75
C PRO A 619 -4.15 23.81 24.13
N MET A 620 -3.10 23.11 24.55
CA MET A 620 -3.03 22.47 25.87
C MET A 620 -1.63 22.47 26.45
N VAL A 621 -1.55 22.16 27.75
CA VAL A 621 -0.29 21.97 28.48
C VAL A 621 -0.32 20.58 29.11
N ARG A 622 0.77 19.83 28.94
CA ARG A 622 0.96 18.51 29.54
C ARG A 622 2.35 18.40 30.13
N SER A 623 2.49 17.55 31.13
CA SER A 623 3.80 17.11 31.60
C SER A 623 4.29 16.00 30.66
N VAL A 624 5.29 16.30 29.85
CA VAL A 624 5.86 15.35 28.88
C VAL A 624 7.15 14.78 29.47
N ARG A 625 7.37 13.48 29.24
CA ARG A 625 8.59 12.79 29.67
C ARG A 625 9.73 13.13 28.70
N GLY A 626 10.75 13.81 29.18
CA GLY A 626 12.04 14.01 28.51
C GLY A 626 13.14 13.13 29.10
N PRO A 627 14.39 13.26 28.58
CA PRO A 627 15.55 12.54 29.10
C PRO A 627 15.83 12.82 30.59
N ASP A 628 15.67 14.08 31.01
CA ASP A 628 16.01 14.56 32.35
C ASP A 628 14.83 14.52 33.36
N GLY A 629 13.70 13.91 32.98
CA GLY A 629 12.50 13.80 33.81
C GLY A 629 11.24 14.33 33.13
N TYR A 630 10.30 14.86 33.91
CA TYR A 630 9.04 15.38 33.41
C TYR A 630 9.07 16.90 33.36
N ALA A 631 8.78 17.48 32.19
CA ALA A 631 8.73 18.92 32.00
C ALA A 631 7.37 19.36 31.44
N PRO A 632 6.83 20.52 31.86
CA PRO A 632 5.64 21.08 31.25
C PRO A 632 5.96 21.54 29.83
N ALA A 633 5.25 20.98 28.85
CA ALA A 633 5.32 21.39 27.45
C ALA A 633 3.98 22.00 27.03
N ARG A 634 4.02 22.91 26.06
CA ARG A 634 2.83 23.37 25.33
C ARG A 634 2.65 22.49 24.11
N GLY A 635 1.41 22.12 23.83
CA GLY A 635 1.06 21.28 22.69
C GLY A 635 -0.35 21.56 22.21
N ILE A 636 -0.80 20.75 21.27
CA ILE A 636 -2.11 20.88 20.63
C ILE A 636 -2.86 19.56 20.77
N GLU A 637 -4.10 19.62 21.27
CA GLU A 637 -5.06 18.54 21.07
C GLU A 637 -5.59 18.59 19.66
N VAL A 638 -5.62 17.47 18.97
CA VAL A 638 -6.31 17.33 17.68
C VAL A 638 -7.43 16.32 17.84
N THR A 639 -8.68 16.79 17.78
CA THR A 639 -9.87 15.94 17.80
C THR A 639 -10.34 15.69 16.38
N LEU A 640 -10.25 14.43 15.93
CA LEU A 640 -10.73 13.98 14.64
C LEU A 640 -12.10 13.31 14.79
N SER A 641 -13.06 13.80 14.02
CA SER A 641 -14.45 13.35 14.07
C SER A 641 -14.78 12.51 12.83
N PHE A 642 -15.25 11.29 13.04
CA PHE A 642 -15.60 10.33 11.99
C PHE A 642 -17.11 10.05 11.96
N ASP A 643 -17.70 9.98 10.77
CA ASP A 643 -19.06 9.46 10.58
C ASP A 643 -19.02 7.93 10.62
N GLU A 644 -19.62 7.33 11.64
CA GLU A 644 -19.58 5.88 11.83
C GLU A 644 -20.22 5.11 10.66
N ARG A 645 -21.17 5.73 9.94
CA ARG A 645 -21.82 5.13 8.75
C ARG A 645 -20.89 4.98 7.56
N ALA A 646 -19.83 5.79 7.49
CA ALA A 646 -18.83 5.68 6.43
C ALA A 646 -17.86 4.52 6.65
N TYR A 647 -17.75 4.04 7.89
CA TYR A 647 -16.82 2.99 8.30
C TYR A 647 -17.52 1.70 8.73
N GLU A 648 -18.79 1.53 8.35
CA GLU A 648 -19.54 0.30 8.60
C GLU A 648 -18.80 -0.90 7.98
N GLY A 649 -18.52 -1.93 8.78
CA GLY A 649 -17.77 -3.11 8.36
C GLY A 649 -16.23 -2.99 8.41
N ALA A 650 -15.67 -1.78 8.53
CA ALA A 650 -14.22 -1.55 8.57
C ALA A 650 -13.72 -1.04 9.94
N GLY A 651 -14.42 -0.08 10.54
CA GLY A 651 -13.95 0.69 11.69
C GLY A 651 -12.88 1.73 11.33
N PHE A 652 -12.62 2.67 12.24
CA PHE A 652 -11.67 3.78 12.04
C PHE A 652 -10.60 3.88 13.13
N ALA A 653 -10.55 2.94 14.07
CA ALA A 653 -9.63 2.96 15.20
C ALA A 653 -8.16 2.92 14.74
N VAL A 654 -7.84 2.02 13.80
CA VAL A 654 -6.50 1.89 13.23
C VAL A 654 -6.11 3.11 12.40
N LEU A 655 -7.02 3.63 11.56
CA LEU A 655 -6.79 4.87 10.82
C LEU A 655 -6.48 6.04 11.78
N GLY A 656 -7.20 6.12 12.90
CA GLY A 656 -6.93 7.08 13.96
C GLY A 656 -5.52 6.96 14.54
N ALA A 657 -5.03 5.73 14.77
CA ALA A 657 -3.66 5.48 15.25
C ALA A 657 -2.57 5.82 14.21
N VAL A 658 -2.88 5.71 12.92
CA VAL A 658 -2.02 6.15 11.81
C VAL A 658 -1.99 7.67 11.76
N LEU A 659 -3.16 8.32 11.81
CA LEU A 659 -3.29 9.78 11.80
C LEU A 659 -2.61 10.42 13.01
N ASP A 660 -2.67 9.79 14.19
CA ASP A 660 -1.97 10.24 15.39
C ASP A 660 -0.44 10.40 15.16
N ARG A 661 0.19 9.44 14.48
CA ARG A 661 1.61 9.50 14.12
C ARG A 661 1.89 10.44 12.97
N PHE A 662 1.00 10.49 11.99
CA PHE A 662 1.09 11.47 10.90
C PHE A 662 1.10 12.89 11.46
N LEU A 663 0.18 13.23 12.36
CA LEU A 663 0.09 14.57 12.96
C LEU A 663 1.32 14.90 13.82
N ALA A 664 1.87 13.90 14.54
CA ALA A 664 3.08 14.08 15.35
C ALA A 664 4.31 14.45 14.50
N ASP A 665 4.41 13.98 13.26
CA ASP A 665 5.55 14.27 12.37
C ASP A 665 5.64 15.75 11.94
N TYR A 666 4.51 16.46 11.97
CA TYR A 666 4.39 17.87 11.59
C TYR A 666 4.48 18.86 12.75
N VAL A 667 4.64 18.36 13.98
CA VAL A 667 4.85 19.22 15.14
C VAL A 667 6.33 19.44 15.39
N GLN A 668 6.67 20.66 15.82
CA GLN A 668 8.03 21.03 16.18
C GLN A 668 8.53 20.23 17.38
N ILE A 669 9.84 20.01 17.47
CA ILE A 669 10.48 19.19 18.52
C ILE A 669 10.14 19.64 19.95
N ASN A 670 9.86 20.94 20.15
CA ASN A 670 9.55 21.55 21.45
C ASN A 670 8.06 21.57 21.78
N SER A 671 7.24 20.90 20.98
CA SER A 671 5.80 20.80 21.12
C SER A 671 5.36 19.34 20.99
N PHE A 672 4.11 19.05 21.34
CA PHE A 672 3.52 17.72 21.19
C PHE A 672 2.11 17.79 20.59
N THR A 673 1.67 16.68 20.02
CA THR A 673 0.26 16.44 19.67
C THR A 673 -0.37 15.46 20.66
N GLU A 674 -1.64 15.67 20.99
CA GLU A 674 -2.48 14.66 21.63
C GLU A 674 -3.69 14.43 20.73
N THR A 675 -3.78 13.26 20.13
CA THR A 675 -4.85 12.96 19.16
C THR A 675 -6.02 12.28 19.85
N VAL A 676 -7.22 12.79 19.62
CA VAL A 676 -8.48 12.22 20.09
C VAL A 676 -9.32 11.82 18.88
N ILE A 677 -9.76 10.57 18.84
CA ILE A 677 -10.61 10.02 17.81
C ILE A 677 -12.02 9.93 18.36
N ALA A 678 -12.97 10.58 17.70
CA ALA A 678 -14.36 10.63 18.10
C ALA A 678 -15.28 10.16 16.97
N GLY A 679 -16.27 9.34 17.32
CA GLY A 679 -17.42 9.08 16.46
C GLY A 679 -18.42 10.23 16.56
N ARG A 680 -19.06 10.60 15.45
CA ARG A 680 -20.03 11.70 15.40
C ARG A 680 -21.20 11.50 16.39
N LYS A 681 -21.61 10.25 16.63
CA LYS A 681 -22.68 9.91 17.58
C LYS A 681 -22.13 9.38 18.90
N ARG A 682 -21.09 8.55 18.86
CA ARG A 682 -20.56 7.85 20.04
C ARG A 682 -19.67 8.75 20.93
N GLY A 683 -19.18 9.87 20.39
CA GLY A 683 -18.24 10.75 21.08
C GLY A 683 -16.82 10.18 21.08
N PRO A 684 -15.96 10.57 22.05
CA PRO A 684 -14.55 10.16 22.08
C PRO A 684 -14.41 8.65 22.33
N MET A 685 -13.75 7.96 21.40
CA MET A 685 -13.51 6.51 21.45
C MET A 685 -12.08 6.18 21.85
N LEU A 686 -11.11 6.90 21.28
CA LEU A 686 -9.67 6.71 21.56
C LEU A 686 -9.03 8.06 21.85
N ARG A 687 -8.19 8.11 22.89
CA ARG A 687 -7.28 9.21 23.16
C ARG A 687 -5.88 8.63 23.24
N PHE A 688 -5.02 9.07 22.33
CA PHE A 688 -3.62 8.64 22.31
C PHE A 688 -2.79 9.46 23.31
N PRO A 689 -1.70 8.87 23.86
CA PRO A 689 -0.80 9.63 24.73
C PRO A 689 -0.13 10.77 23.94
N PRO A 690 0.28 11.86 24.64
CA PRO A 690 1.04 12.94 24.01
C PRO A 690 2.27 12.43 23.25
N ARG A 691 2.40 12.84 21.98
CA ARG A 691 3.55 12.52 21.13
C ARG A 691 4.33 13.79 20.81
N SER A 692 5.60 13.81 21.20
CA SER A 692 6.51 14.89 20.82
C SER A 692 6.74 14.92 19.33
N GLY A 693 6.96 16.13 18.79
CA GLY A 693 7.29 16.31 17.39
C GLY A 693 8.59 15.59 17.00
N THR A 694 8.57 14.84 15.90
CA THR A 694 9.78 14.27 15.26
C THR A 694 10.37 15.19 14.19
N GLY A 695 9.70 16.31 13.91
CA GLY A 695 10.11 17.25 12.88
C GLY A 695 11.49 17.89 13.15
N PRO A 696 12.26 18.20 12.10
CA PRO A 696 13.52 18.91 12.25
C PRO A 696 13.29 20.30 12.87
N VAL A 697 14.23 20.77 13.69
CA VAL A 697 14.29 22.18 14.10
C VAL A 697 14.56 22.98 12.83
N LEU A 698 13.54 23.69 12.34
CA LEU A 698 13.68 24.61 11.19
C LEU A 698 14.54 25.81 11.54
#